data_AF-A0A6N2K8P8-F1
#
_entry.id   AF-A0A6N2K8P8-F1
#
_cell.length_a   1.000
_cell.length_b   1.000
_cell.length_c   1.000
_cell.angle_alpha   90.00
_cell.angle_beta   90.00
_cell.angle_gamma   90.00
#
_symmetry.space_group_name_H-M   'P 1'
#
loop_
_entity.id
_entity.type
_entity.pdbx_description
1 polymer ?
#
loop_
_entity_poly.entity_id
_entity_poly.type
_entity_poly.pdbx_seq_one_letter_code
_entity_poly.pdbx_strand_id
1 'polypeptide(L)'
;MAEGEQAQDILSHTILATDPSGKHMTEAEIAGKIMGLLVAGYSQVATAMTFFMKYVGQRPDIYAKILTEQTEVATAKKAGELLDWDDIQKMKYSWNVIYEVMRLTPPIQGAFREALTDFTYAGYTIPKGWKIYWTVSTTNKNPKYFPDPEKLDPSRYDDGKAFPPFTFVPFGAGPRMCPGKEYARLAILTFVHNVVKRFKWEVVFPEEKIGAPLILLLVIRIFSLKDPSHSAKNLPPGSLGWPIFGETLEFLFGKPEKFVFDRMKKYSSDIFKTRILGEKTVVICGPDGNKFLFSNEQKLFTAFRPHSMRKLFRSHQAAAPIEVSREAASKILRSPGFLKPEALVRYLGKMDSITQQQMQTYWEGKDEVKAFPLAKTLTLSLACRFFLGSDDPERIARLVSNFDDVTLGMHSIPSGFPGTTFYRASKAAAAIRRELRKVIGEKRTSMAGGAQAQDILCHMILATDASGKHMTEAEIAGKILGVLVAGYSTVATAMTFFMKYVGQRPDIYAKILTEQTEVATAKKAGELLDWDDIQKMKYSWNVIYEVMRLTPPIQGAFREALTDLRTQDTHSKGMEISTTNKNPKYFPDPENLDPSRYDDGKAFPAFTFVPFGAGPGMCPGKEYARLAILTFVHNVVKRFKWEVVFPEEKIVGDMIPSPEKGLPIRIQSHSC
;
A
#
# COMPACT_ATOMS: atom_id res chain seq x y z
N MET A 1 4.62 31.36 -2.19
CA MET A 1 4.30 32.78 -2.41
C MET A 1 4.75 33.53 -1.17
N ALA A 2 5.43 34.68 -1.33
CA ALA A 2 5.98 35.45 -0.21
C ALA A 2 4.85 36.04 0.65
N GLU A 3 5.16 36.18 1.93
CA GLU A 3 4.26 36.68 2.97
C GLU A 3 3.59 37.98 2.52
N GLY A 4 2.28 37.88 2.26
CA GLY A 4 1.40 38.98 1.91
C GLY A 4 0.37 38.66 0.82
N GLU A 5 0.72 37.88 -0.20
CA GLU A 5 -0.22 37.52 -1.27
C GLU A 5 -1.06 36.30 -0.90
N GLN A 6 -2.37 36.51 -0.82
CA GLN A 6 -3.36 35.46 -0.57
C GLN A 6 -3.43 34.53 -1.78
N ALA A 7 -3.35 33.21 -1.56
CA ALA A 7 -3.48 32.22 -2.63
C ALA A 7 -4.80 32.42 -3.38
N GLN A 8 -4.74 32.87 -4.64
CA GLN A 8 -5.94 33.27 -5.39
C GLN A 8 -6.54 32.14 -6.21
N ASP A 9 -5.79 31.05 -6.38
CA ASP A 9 -6.19 29.92 -7.20
C ASP A 9 -6.31 28.64 -6.37
N ILE A 10 -7.18 27.74 -6.84
CA ILE A 10 -7.49 26.47 -6.15
C ILE A 10 -6.25 25.59 -6.04
N LEU A 11 -5.29 25.67 -6.97
CA LEU A 11 -4.06 24.89 -6.92
C LEU A 11 -3.20 25.36 -5.74
N SER A 12 -2.99 26.66 -5.60
CA SER A 12 -2.32 27.25 -4.44
C SER A 12 -3.02 26.89 -3.12
N HIS A 13 -4.35 26.94 -3.07
CA HIS A 13 -5.09 26.49 -1.88
C HIS A 13 -4.92 24.99 -1.59
N THR A 14 -4.92 24.15 -2.62
CA THR A 14 -4.76 22.70 -2.44
C THR A 14 -3.34 22.35 -1.99
N ILE A 15 -2.34 23.15 -2.40
CA ILE A 15 -0.96 23.07 -1.91
C ILE A 15 -0.88 23.45 -0.41
N LEU A 16 -1.64 24.47 0.02
CA LEU A 16 -1.61 24.98 1.40
C LEU A 16 -2.56 24.26 2.36
N ALA A 17 -3.54 23.50 1.86
CA ALA A 17 -4.55 22.87 2.70
C ALA A 17 -3.99 21.69 3.51
N THR A 18 -4.44 21.57 4.77
CA THR A 18 -4.08 20.47 5.68
C THR A 18 -5.30 19.62 6.07
N ASP A 19 -5.08 18.33 6.28
CA ASP A 19 -6.09 17.44 6.87
C ASP A 19 -6.32 17.77 8.36
N PRO A 20 -7.33 17.18 9.04
CA PRO A 20 -7.63 17.46 10.45
C PRO A 20 -6.50 17.14 11.44
N SER A 21 -5.41 16.51 10.99
CA SER A 21 -4.19 16.29 11.76
C SER A 21 -3.08 17.29 11.43
N GLY A 22 -3.36 18.30 10.61
CA GLY A 22 -2.43 19.37 10.23
C GLY A 22 -1.51 19.00 9.06
N LYS A 23 -1.82 17.96 8.28
CA LYS A 23 -0.93 17.45 7.22
C LYS A 23 -1.34 17.89 5.82
N HIS A 24 -0.39 18.39 5.02
CA HIS A 24 -0.62 18.82 3.63
C HIS A 24 -0.79 17.67 2.62
N MET A 25 -1.46 17.98 1.49
CA MET A 25 -1.64 17.05 0.36
C MET A 25 -0.35 16.87 -0.46
N THR A 26 -0.17 15.68 -1.04
CA THR A 26 0.99 15.40 -1.89
C THR A 26 0.83 15.99 -3.30
N GLU A 27 1.95 16.27 -3.99
CA GLU A 27 1.93 16.79 -5.37
C GLU A 27 1.14 15.89 -6.34
N ALA A 28 1.20 14.55 -6.16
CA ALA A 28 0.45 13.62 -7.00
C ALA A 28 -1.08 13.67 -6.74
N GLU A 29 -1.51 13.86 -5.50
CA GLU A 29 -2.92 14.05 -5.15
C GLU A 29 -3.42 15.41 -5.63
N ILE A 30 -2.59 16.44 -5.51
CA ILE A 30 -2.87 17.78 -6.02
C ILE A 30 -3.04 17.70 -7.54
N ALA A 31 -2.09 17.11 -8.27
CA ALA A 31 -2.17 16.94 -9.71
C ALA A 31 -3.42 16.15 -10.15
N GLY A 32 -3.74 15.04 -9.46
CA GLY A 32 -4.94 14.24 -9.74
C GLY A 32 -6.25 14.99 -9.49
N LYS A 33 -6.35 15.75 -8.39
CA LYS A 33 -7.54 16.55 -8.06
C LYS A 33 -7.71 17.73 -9.01
N ILE A 34 -6.63 18.43 -9.32
CA ILE A 34 -6.65 19.56 -10.25
C ILE A 34 -7.03 19.08 -11.66
N MET A 35 -6.50 17.95 -12.13
CA MET A 35 -6.92 17.37 -13.41
C MET A 35 -8.42 17.04 -13.43
N GLY A 36 -8.95 16.44 -12.36
CA GLY A 36 -10.38 16.16 -12.24
C GLY A 36 -11.26 17.42 -12.24
N LEU A 37 -10.82 18.48 -11.55
CA LEU A 37 -11.52 19.77 -11.52
C LEU A 37 -11.47 20.50 -12.87
N LEU A 38 -10.34 20.46 -13.57
CA LEU A 38 -10.22 21.07 -14.91
C LEU A 38 -11.16 20.40 -15.92
N VAL A 39 -11.21 19.07 -15.94
CA VAL A 39 -12.13 18.31 -16.82
C VAL A 39 -13.59 18.59 -16.48
N ALA A 40 -13.93 18.63 -15.19
CA ALA A 40 -15.30 18.90 -14.72
C ALA A 40 -15.74 20.35 -14.95
N GLY A 41 -14.84 21.33 -14.82
CA GLY A 41 -15.16 22.76 -14.88
C GLY A 41 -15.19 23.33 -16.30
N TYR A 42 -14.35 22.85 -17.21
CA TYR A 42 -14.22 23.43 -18.55
C TYR A 42 -15.43 23.13 -19.45
N SER A 43 -15.72 21.85 -19.68
CA SER A 43 -16.73 21.43 -20.67
C SER A 43 -18.16 21.85 -20.32
N GLN A 44 -18.52 21.76 -19.03
CA GLN A 44 -19.90 21.94 -18.57
C GLN A 44 -20.33 23.42 -18.60
N VAL A 45 -19.43 24.32 -18.21
CA VAL A 45 -19.67 25.78 -18.24
C VAL A 45 -19.81 26.26 -19.68
N ALA A 46 -18.92 25.80 -20.57
CA ALA A 46 -18.99 26.12 -21.99
C ALA A 46 -20.33 25.66 -22.60
N THR A 47 -20.80 24.44 -22.28
CA THR A 47 -22.11 23.94 -22.72
C THR A 47 -23.26 24.86 -22.27
N ALA A 48 -23.28 25.28 -21.00
CA ALA A 48 -24.32 26.17 -20.49
C ALA A 48 -24.30 27.55 -21.18
N MET A 49 -23.13 28.15 -21.38
CA MET A 49 -22.98 29.42 -22.11
C MET A 49 -23.45 29.30 -23.57
N THR A 50 -23.10 28.22 -24.26
CA THR A 50 -23.51 27.97 -25.64
C THR A 50 -25.04 27.88 -25.75
N PHE A 51 -25.69 27.12 -24.86
CA PHE A 51 -27.15 27.03 -24.90
C PHE A 51 -27.84 28.32 -24.45
N PHE A 52 -27.24 29.11 -23.57
CA PHE A 52 -27.71 30.46 -23.30
C PHE A 52 -27.75 31.31 -24.58
N MET A 53 -26.65 31.35 -25.33
CA MET A 53 -26.57 32.11 -26.59
C MET A 53 -27.64 31.65 -27.58
N LYS A 54 -27.85 30.32 -27.71
CA LYS A 54 -28.89 29.74 -28.57
C LYS A 54 -30.30 30.17 -28.15
N TYR A 55 -30.69 29.95 -26.90
CA TYR A 55 -32.07 30.18 -26.49
C TYR A 55 -32.41 31.67 -26.40
N VAL A 56 -31.49 32.51 -25.93
CA VAL A 56 -31.74 33.95 -25.75
C VAL A 56 -31.67 34.68 -27.09
N GLY A 57 -30.80 34.28 -28.01
CA GLY A 57 -30.75 34.87 -29.35
C GLY A 57 -32.03 34.65 -30.16
N GLN A 58 -32.85 33.66 -29.78
CA GLN A 58 -34.18 33.41 -30.36
C GLN A 58 -35.33 34.12 -29.63
N ARG A 59 -35.03 34.81 -28.53
CA ARG A 59 -36.03 35.43 -27.65
C ARG A 59 -35.68 36.90 -27.41
N PRO A 60 -35.99 37.79 -28.38
CA PRO A 60 -35.70 39.21 -28.27
C PRO A 60 -36.32 39.85 -27.02
N ASP A 61 -37.47 39.35 -26.57
CA ASP A 61 -38.16 39.81 -25.36
C ASP A 61 -37.38 39.48 -24.07
N ILE A 62 -36.79 38.29 -23.98
CA ILE A 62 -35.93 37.90 -22.86
C ILE A 62 -34.58 38.61 -22.96
N TYR A 63 -34.01 38.68 -24.17
CA TYR A 63 -32.77 39.42 -24.41
C TYR A 63 -32.90 40.89 -23.99
N ALA A 64 -34.02 41.56 -24.30
CA ALA A 64 -34.24 42.95 -23.91
C ALA A 64 -34.31 43.13 -22.39
N LYS A 65 -34.94 42.19 -21.67
CA LYS A 65 -34.98 42.22 -20.19
C LYS A 65 -33.62 41.96 -19.57
N ILE A 66 -32.85 41.01 -20.12
CA ILE A 66 -31.47 40.80 -19.70
C ILE A 66 -30.66 42.06 -20.00
N LEU A 67 -30.74 42.62 -21.20
CA LEU A 67 -30.01 43.84 -21.56
C LEU A 67 -30.37 45.00 -20.62
N THR A 68 -31.63 45.14 -20.24
CA THR A 68 -32.07 46.15 -19.26
C THR A 68 -31.41 45.92 -17.91
N GLU A 69 -31.53 44.71 -17.34
CA GLU A 69 -30.88 44.34 -16.06
C GLU A 69 -29.36 44.57 -16.12
N GLN A 70 -28.71 44.15 -17.21
CA GLN A 70 -27.27 44.31 -17.39
C GLN A 70 -26.85 45.76 -17.64
N THR A 71 -27.73 46.59 -18.21
CA THR A 71 -27.51 48.03 -18.40
C THR A 71 -27.69 48.79 -17.08
N GLU A 72 -28.68 48.43 -16.26
CA GLU A 72 -28.85 48.98 -14.91
C GLU A 72 -27.62 48.68 -14.05
N VAL A 73 -27.13 47.43 -14.07
CA VAL A 73 -25.87 47.07 -13.41
C VAL A 73 -24.71 47.89 -13.95
N ALA A 74 -24.62 48.09 -15.26
CA ALA A 74 -23.52 48.84 -15.87
C ALA A 74 -23.57 50.36 -15.60
N THR A 75 -24.76 50.95 -15.54
CA THR A 75 -24.95 52.39 -15.32
C THR A 75 -24.81 52.77 -13.85
N ALA A 76 -25.06 51.84 -12.94
CA ALA A 76 -24.74 52.00 -11.53
C ALA A 76 -23.21 52.01 -11.25
N LYS A 77 -22.38 51.62 -12.22
CA LYS A 77 -20.91 51.56 -12.10
C LYS A 77 -20.26 52.81 -12.71
N LYS A 78 -19.10 53.20 -12.17
CA LYS A 78 -18.29 54.28 -12.77
C LYS A 78 -17.57 53.77 -14.02
N ALA A 79 -17.26 54.67 -14.94
CA ALA A 79 -16.55 54.32 -16.17
C ALA A 79 -15.21 53.64 -15.86
N GLY A 80 -14.99 52.44 -16.42
CA GLY A 80 -13.78 51.63 -16.20
C GLY A 80 -13.83 50.68 -15.00
N GLU A 81 -14.87 50.74 -14.17
CA GLU A 81 -15.05 49.83 -13.04
C GLU A 81 -15.47 48.42 -13.51
N LEU A 82 -14.86 47.38 -12.92
CA LEU A 82 -15.17 45.98 -13.22
C LEU A 82 -16.32 45.45 -12.35
N LEU A 83 -16.91 44.33 -12.77
CA LEU A 83 -17.94 43.65 -11.99
C LEU A 83 -17.39 43.10 -10.68
N ASP A 84 -18.16 43.26 -9.61
CA ASP A 84 -17.95 42.61 -8.32
C ASP A 84 -19.03 41.55 -8.04
N TRP A 85 -18.95 40.90 -6.87
CA TRP A 85 -19.89 39.85 -6.48
C TRP A 85 -21.31 40.37 -6.24
N ASP A 86 -21.46 41.58 -5.71
CA ASP A 86 -22.77 42.16 -5.44
C ASP A 86 -23.51 42.44 -6.74
N ASP A 87 -22.78 42.86 -7.77
CA ASP A 87 -23.31 43.01 -9.11
C ASP A 87 -23.80 41.67 -9.69
N ILE A 88 -23.04 40.58 -9.50
CA ILE A 88 -23.46 39.22 -9.90
C ILE A 88 -24.74 38.77 -9.16
N GLN A 89 -24.89 39.12 -7.89
CA GLN A 89 -26.10 38.79 -7.12
C GLN A 89 -27.34 39.56 -7.60
N LYS A 90 -27.17 40.78 -8.14
CA LYS A 90 -28.25 41.59 -8.71
C LYS A 90 -28.76 41.05 -10.04
N MET A 91 -27.97 40.25 -10.77
CA MET A 91 -28.34 39.62 -12.05
C MET A 91 -29.30 38.43 -11.87
N LYS A 92 -30.35 38.61 -11.06
CA LYS A 92 -31.30 37.56 -10.68
C LYS A 92 -32.06 37.03 -11.90
N TYR A 93 -32.55 37.92 -12.75
CA TYR A 93 -33.31 37.54 -13.93
C TYR A 93 -32.42 36.77 -14.91
N SER A 94 -31.21 37.25 -15.16
CA SER A 94 -30.22 36.54 -15.99
C SER A 94 -29.89 35.15 -15.44
N TRP A 95 -29.79 34.98 -14.12
CA TRP A 95 -29.56 33.66 -13.52
C TRP A 95 -30.77 32.74 -13.63
N ASN A 96 -31.98 33.28 -13.47
CA ASN A 96 -33.23 32.53 -13.69
C ASN A 96 -33.34 32.03 -15.14
N VAL A 97 -32.90 32.84 -16.11
CA VAL A 97 -32.80 32.42 -17.52
C VAL A 97 -31.83 31.26 -17.67
N ILE A 98 -30.64 31.33 -17.04
CA ILE A 98 -29.66 30.23 -17.08
C ILE A 98 -30.19 28.95 -16.43
N TYR A 99 -30.96 29.04 -15.33
CA TYR A 99 -31.62 27.88 -14.75
C TYR A 99 -32.64 27.26 -15.69
N GLU A 100 -33.47 28.06 -16.36
CA GLU A 100 -34.38 27.55 -17.40
C GLU A 100 -33.62 26.90 -18.56
N VAL A 101 -32.50 27.49 -18.99
CA VAL A 101 -31.64 26.90 -20.04
C VAL A 101 -31.13 25.52 -19.61
N MET A 102 -30.59 25.39 -18.40
CA MET A 102 -30.12 24.10 -17.87
C MET A 102 -31.27 23.13 -17.56
N ARG A 103 -32.48 23.63 -17.32
CA ARG A 103 -33.68 22.80 -17.17
C ARG A 103 -34.04 22.15 -18.51
N LEU A 104 -34.02 22.92 -19.59
CA LEU A 104 -34.33 22.45 -20.94
C LEU A 104 -33.20 21.57 -21.51
N THR A 105 -31.95 21.97 -21.33
CA THR A 105 -30.77 21.27 -21.85
C THR A 105 -29.69 21.18 -20.77
N PRO A 106 -29.78 20.18 -19.87
CA PRO A 106 -28.79 20.03 -18.81
C PRO A 106 -27.44 19.56 -19.38
N PRO A 107 -26.31 20.12 -18.92
CA PRO A 107 -24.97 19.68 -19.36
C PRO A 107 -24.67 18.20 -19.06
N ILE A 108 -25.27 17.63 -18.01
CA ILE A 108 -25.19 16.21 -17.65
C ILE A 108 -26.60 15.61 -17.64
N GLN A 109 -26.79 14.48 -18.33
CA GLN A 109 -28.11 13.85 -18.49
C GLN A 109 -28.51 12.88 -17.36
N GLY A 110 -27.55 12.34 -16.59
CA GLY A 110 -27.85 11.38 -15.54
C GLY A 110 -26.60 10.67 -15.01
N ALA A 111 -26.77 9.78 -14.03
CA ALA A 111 -25.67 8.97 -13.51
C ALA A 111 -26.15 7.63 -12.93
N PHE A 112 -25.23 6.67 -12.84
CA PHE A 112 -25.51 5.37 -12.20
C PHE A 112 -25.28 5.41 -10.68
N ARG A 113 -26.07 4.62 -9.97
CA ARG A 113 -25.94 4.25 -8.57
C ARG A 113 -26.00 2.73 -8.45
N GLU A 114 -25.62 2.18 -7.31
CA GLU A 114 -25.73 0.74 -7.05
C GLU A 114 -26.64 0.53 -5.84
N ALA A 115 -27.57 -0.41 -5.95
CA ALA A 115 -28.41 -0.87 -4.85
C ALA A 115 -27.52 -1.55 -3.80
N LEU A 116 -27.38 -0.95 -2.62
CA LEU A 116 -26.52 -1.50 -1.57
C LEU A 116 -27.17 -2.64 -0.78
N THR A 117 -28.49 -2.77 -0.89
CA THR A 117 -29.32 -3.83 -0.30
C THR A 117 -30.48 -4.16 -1.26
N ASP A 118 -31.14 -5.30 -1.03
CA ASP A 118 -32.44 -5.56 -1.63
C ASP A 118 -33.44 -4.58 -1.02
N PHE A 119 -34.29 -3.97 -1.83
CA PHE A 119 -35.38 -3.12 -1.35
C PHE A 119 -36.54 -3.14 -2.33
N THR A 120 -37.75 -2.89 -1.83
CA THR A 120 -38.93 -2.77 -2.70
C THR A 120 -39.21 -1.30 -3.02
N TYR A 121 -39.45 -0.99 -4.29
CA TYR A 121 -39.82 0.34 -4.75
C TYR A 121 -40.91 0.25 -5.81
N ALA A 122 -41.97 1.06 -5.66
CA ALA A 122 -43.16 1.05 -6.53
C ALA A 122 -43.80 -0.34 -6.71
N GLY A 123 -43.77 -1.18 -5.67
CA GLY A 123 -44.32 -2.54 -5.68
C GLY A 123 -43.38 -3.61 -6.28
N TYR A 124 -42.18 -3.23 -6.74
CA TYR A 124 -41.19 -4.15 -7.32
C TYR A 124 -39.95 -4.28 -6.43
N THR A 125 -39.44 -5.49 -6.26
CA THR A 125 -38.19 -5.72 -5.51
C THR A 125 -36.98 -5.50 -6.39
N ILE A 126 -36.11 -4.58 -5.98
CA ILE A 126 -34.82 -4.29 -6.61
C ILE A 126 -33.73 -4.98 -5.80
N PRO A 127 -33.02 -5.96 -6.38
CA PRO A 127 -31.98 -6.69 -5.65
C PRO A 127 -30.70 -5.86 -5.46
N LYS A 128 -29.99 -6.13 -4.38
CA LYS A 128 -28.65 -5.65 -4.09
C LYS A 128 -27.70 -5.91 -5.25
N GLY A 129 -26.79 -4.96 -5.50
CA GLY A 129 -25.80 -5.01 -6.56
C GLY A 129 -26.31 -4.53 -7.92
N TRP A 130 -27.62 -4.28 -8.06
CA TRP A 130 -28.18 -3.73 -9.28
C TRP A 130 -27.81 -2.27 -9.46
N LYS A 131 -27.50 -1.88 -10.70
CA LYS A 131 -27.21 -0.49 -11.03
C LYS A 131 -28.51 0.25 -11.31
N ILE A 132 -28.74 1.34 -10.60
CA ILE A 132 -29.89 2.22 -10.76
C ILE A 132 -29.41 3.44 -11.53
N TYR A 133 -29.97 3.66 -12.72
CA TYR A 133 -29.71 4.87 -13.48
C TYR A 133 -30.78 5.91 -13.15
N TRP A 134 -30.34 7.10 -12.73
CA TRP A 134 -31.25 8.24 -12.61
C TRP A 134 -30.92 9.25 -13.71
N THR A 135 -31.94 9.92 -14.22
CA THR A 135 -31.85 10.87 -15.32
C THR A 135 -32.42 12.23 -14.90
N VAL A 136 -31.73 13.29 -15.29
CA VAL A 136 -32.07 14.69 -14.99
C VAL A 136 -33.32 15.11 -15.76
N SER A 137 -33.46 14.65 -17.01
CA SER A 137 -34.53 15.09 -17.92
C SER A 137 -35.93 14.68 -17.45
N THR A 138 -36.07 13.50 -16.83
CA THR A 138 -37.38 13.03 -16.31
C THR A 138 -37.86 13.82 -15.10
N THR A 139 -36.97 14.59 -14.47
CA THR A 139 -37.27 15.41 -13.29
C THR A 139 -37.47 16.87 -13.68
N ASN A 140 -36.49 17.46 -14.39
CA ASN A 140 -36.49 18.87 -14.79
C ASN A 140 -37.57 19.26 -15.83
N LYS A 141 -38.16 18.28 -16.54
CA LYS A 141 -39.24 18.50 -17.51
C LYS A 141 -40.57 17.87 -17.11
N ASN A 142 -40.71 17.48 -15.84
CA ASN A 142 -41.94 16.86 -15.39
C ASN A 142 -43.09 17.91 -15.34
N PRO A 143 -44.16 17.77 -16.14
CA PRO A 143 -45.23 18.77 -16.24
C PRO A 143 -46.01 18.95 -14.93
N LYS A 144 -45.94 17.97 -14.01
CA LYS A 144 -46.52 18.07 -12.67
C LYS A 144 -45.91 19.19 -11.84
N TYR A 145 -44.62 19.50 -12.06
CA TYR A 145 -43.89 20.51 -11.30
C TYR A 145 -43.50 21.73 -12.14
N PHE A 146 -43.46 21.58 -13.48
CA PHE A 146 -43.17 22.65 -14.43
C PHE A 146 -44.28 22.73 -15.49
N PRO A 147 -45.36 23.49 -15.26
CA PRO A 147 -46.42 23.69 -16.25
C PRO A 147 -45.84 24.26 -17.56
N ASP A 148 -46.21 23.76 -18.74
CA ASP A 148 -45.55 24.09 -20.03
C ASP A 148 -44.03 23.81 -20.02
N PRO A 149 -43.58 22.56 -19.80
CA PRO A 149 -42.19 22.24 -19.51
C PRO A 149 -41.22 22.52 -20.67
N GLU A 150 -41.69 22.66 -21.91
CA GLU A 150 -40.81 22.99 -23.04
C GLU A 150 -40.65 24.50 -23.24
N LYS A 151 -41.46 25.32 -22.57
CA LYS A 151 -41.37 26.78 -22.65
C LYS A 151 -40.25 27.29 -21.76
N LEU A 152 -39.33 28.06 -22.34
CA LEU A 152 -38.33 28.85 -21.61
C LEU A 152 -39.04 30.00 -20.88
N ASP A 153 -39.26 29.84 -19.57
CA ASP A 153 -39.96 30.81 -18.73
C ASP A 153 -39.19 31.09 -17.43
N PRO A 154 -38.37 32.16 -17.40
CA PRO A 154 -37.57 32.51 -16.23
C PRO A 154 -38.39 32.86 -14.98
N SER A 155 -39.68 33.25 -15.13
CA SER A 155 -40.54 33.68 -14.01
C SER A 155 -40.91 32.55 -13.04
N ARG A 156 -40.57 31.31 -13.40
CA ARG A 156 -40.71 30.13 -12.54
C ARG A 156 -39.87 30.20 -11.28
N TYR A 157 -38.77 30.95 -11.34
CA TYR A 157 -37.80 31.10 -10.25
C TYR A 157 -37.94 32.44 -9.51
N ASP A 158 -39.03 33.20 -9.76
CA ASP A 158 -39.28 34.44 -9.05
C ASP A 158 -39.52 34.19 -7.55
N ASP A 159 -39.19 35.21 -6.74
CA ASP A 159 -39.22 35.15 -5.29
C ASP A 159 -40.61 34.68 -4.78
N GLY A 160 -40.61 33.67 -3.89
CA GLY A 160 -41.83 33.06 -3.32
C GLY A 160 -42.26 31.72 -3.93
N LYS A 161 -41.67 31.29 -5.05
CA LYS A 161 -41.96 30.00 -5.68
C LYS A 161 -40.88 28.97 -5.35
N ALA A 162 -41.05 28.26 -4.22
CA ALA A 162 -40.16 27.17 -3.86
C ALA A 162 -40.55 25.88 -4.61
N PHE A 163 -39.60 25.27 -5.30
CA PHE A 163 -39.79 23.93 -5.85
C PHE A 163 -39.75 22.89 -4.72
N PRO A 164 -40.60 21.85 -4.76
CA PRO A 164 -40.46 20.73 -3.84
C PRO A 164 -39.04 20.12 -3.94
N PRO A 165 -38.45 19.67 -2.83
CA PRO A 165 -37.12 19.07 -2.85
C PRO A 165 -36.99 17.98 -3.92
N PHE A 166 -35.83 17.93 -4.57
CA PHE A 166 -35.48 16.95 -5.62
C PHE A 166 -36.29 17.03 -6.92
N THR A 167 -37.10 18.08 -7.14
CA THR A 167 -37.83 18.28 -8.40
C THR A 167 -37.08 19.13 -9.43
N PHE A 168 -36.01 19.82 -9.03
CA PHE A 168 -35.08 20.52 -9.91
C PHE A 168 -33.63 20.26 -9.49
N VAL A 169 -32.85 19.56 -10.32
CA VAL A 169 -31.51 19.07 -9.92
C VAL A 169 -30.41 19.33 -10.96
N PRO A 170 -30.27 20.56 -11.54
CA PRO A 170 -29.28 20.84 -12.58
C PRO A 170 -27.83 20.67 -12.11
N PHE A 171 -27.59 20.74 -10.80
CA PHE A 171 -26.30 20.51 -10.15
C PHE A 171 -26.30 19.26 -9.25
N GLY A 172 -27.29 18.36 -9.43
CA GLY A 172 -27.54 17.25 -8.50
C GLY A 172 -28.18 17.71 -7.19
N ALA A 173 -28.33 16.78 -6.24
CA ALA A 173 -28.94 17.04 -4.94
C ALA A 173 -28.34 16.17 -3.83
N GLY A 174 -28.59 16.54 -2.58
CA GLY A 174 -28.09 15.84 -1.39
C GLY A 174 -26.56 15.86 -1.27
N PRO A 175 -25.94 14.87 -0.61
CA PRO A 175 -24.50 14.83 -0.36
C PRO A 175 -23.59 14.78 -1.61
N ARG A 176 -24.18 14.63 -2.80
CA ARG A 176 -23.46 14.61 -4.09
C ARG A 176 -23.83 15.80 -4.98
N MET A 177 -24.36 16.87 -4.40
CA MET A 177 -24.55 18.15 -5.08
C MET A 177 -23.19 18.69 -5.58
N CYS A 178 -23.19 19.31 -6.76
CA CYS A 178 -21.99 19.80 -7.43
C CYS A 178 -21.32 20.92 -6.62
N PRO A 179 -20.04 20.78 -6.24
CA PRO A 179 -19.33 21.83 -5.52
C PRO A 179 -19.00 23.05 -6.40
N GLY A 180 -18.99 22.90 -7.73
CA GLY A 180 -18.67 23.97 -8.68
C GLY A 180 -19.82 24.92 -9.02
N LYS A 181 -20.97 24.84 -8.35
CA LYS A 181 -22.19 25.61 -8.68
C LYS A 181 -21.95 27.12 -8.69
N GLU A 182 -21.37 27.67 -7.62
CA GLU A 182 -21.16 29.12 -7.51
C GLU A 182 -20.07 29.63 -8.46
N TYR A 183 -19.05 28.81 -8.74
CA TYR A 183 -18.08 29.10 -9.79
C TYR A 183 -18.76 29.18 -11.17
N ALA A 184 -19.61 28.21 -11.51
CA ALA A 184 -20.37 28.24 -12.76
C ALA A 184 -21.27 29.48 -12.86
N ARG A 185 -21.91 29.88 -11.75
CA ARG A 185 -22.72 31.11 -11.69
C ARG A 185 -21.90 32.35 -12.02
N LEU A 186 -20.74 32.51 -11.38
CA LEU A 186 -19.84 33.63 -11.63
C LEU A 186 -19.37 33.66 -13.08
N ALA A 187 -18.84 32.54 -13.58
CA ALA A 187 -18.28 32.46 -14.93
C ALA A 187 -19.35 32.76 -15.99
N ILE A 188 -20.53 32.17 -15.88
CA ILE A 188 -21.62 32.32 -16.85
C ILE A 188 -22.18 33.75 -16.82
N LEU A 189 -22.48 34.32 -15.65
CA LEU A 189 -23.08 35.66 -15.60
C LEU A 189 -22.11 36.75 -16.04
N THR A 190 -20.81 36.60 -15.73
CA THR A 190 -19.77 37.51 -16.23
C THR A 190 -19.71 37.47 -17.76
N PHE A 191 -19.81 36.28 -18.36
CA PHE A 191 -19.92 36.13 -19.81
C PHE A 191 -21.18 36.82 -20.35
N VAL A 192 -22.36 36.56 -19.76
CA VAL A 192 -23.64 37.17 -20.17
C VAL A 192 -23.57 38.69 -20.17
N HIS A 193 -23.07 39.29 -19.09
CA HIS A 193 -22.94 40.74 -18.95
C HIS A 193 -22.10 41.37 -20.06
N ASN A 194 -20.93 40.77 -20.34
CA ASN A 194 -20.02 41.32 -21.34
C ASN A 194 -20.54 41.12 -22.77
N VAL A 195 -21.20 39.99 -23.03
CA VAL A 195 -21.69 39.66 -24.37
C VAL A 195 -22.94 40.47 -24.72
N VAL A 196 -23.94 40.54 -23.84
CA VAL A 196 -25.21 41.24 -24.11
C VAL A 196 -25.02 42.74 -24.28
N LYS A 197 -24.15 43.39 -23.49
CA LYS A 197 -23.94 44.84 -23.60
C LYS A 197 -23.20 45.27 -24.87
N ARG A 198 -22.39 44.38 -25.44
CA ARG A 198 -21.50 44.71 -26.58
C ARG A 198 -22.00 44.15 -27.89
N PHE A 199 -22.80 43.08 -27.83
CA PHE A 199 -23.22 42.35 -28.99
C PHE A 199 -24.71 42.05 -28.89
N LYS A 200 -25.40 42.38 -29.98
CA LYS A 200 -26.64 41.72 -30.36
C LYS A 200 -26.26 40.62 -31.34
N TRP A 201 -26.77 39.42 -31.14
CA TRP A 201 -26.49 38.29 -32.01
C TRP A 201 -27.79 37.69 -32.53
N GLU A 202 -27.67 36.98 -33.64
CA GLU A 202 -28.73 36.19 -34.23
C GLU A 202 -28.28 34.74 -34.31
N VAL A 203 -29.19 33.82 -34.00
CA VAL A 203 -28.91 32.39 -34.13
C VAL A 203 -29.09 32.00 -35.59
N VAL A 204 -27.97 31.78 -36.27
CA VAL A 204 -27.94 31.47 -37.71
C VAL A 204 -28.70 30.18 -38.03
N PHE A 205 -28.70 29.20 -37.13
CA PHE A 205 -29.42 27.93 -37.28
C PHE A 205 -30.33 27.66 -36.08
N PRO A 206 -31.56 28.19 -36.06
CA PRO A 206 -32.44 28.05 -34.91
C PRO A 206 -32.78 26.59 -34.57
N GLU A 207 -32.93 25.78 -35.61
CA GLU A 207 -33.33 24.36 -35.55
C GLU A 207 -32.13 23.39 -35.53
N GLU A 208 -30.94 23.87 -35.17
CA GLU A 208 -29.75 23.01 -35.11
C GLU A 208 -30.00 21.82 -34.16
N LYS A 209 -29.83 20.61 -34.70
CA LYS A 209 -30.02 19.35 -33.97
C LYS A 209 -28.86 19.11 -33.02
N ILE A 210 -29.17 19.03 -31.73
CA ILE A 210 -28.20 18.76 -30.68
C ILE A 210 -28.01 17.24 -30.58
N GLY A 211 -26.93 16.70 -31.15
CA GLY A 211 -26.59 15.27 -31.13
C GLY A 211 -25.32 14.97 -30.32
N ALA A 212 -25.30 13.84 -29.61
CA ALA A 212 -24.09 13.34 -28.96
C ALA A 212 -23.17 12.64 -30.00
N PRO A 213 -21.84 12.86 -29.98
CA PRO A 213 -20.94 12.25 -30.95
C PRO A 213 -20.80 10.74 -30.74
N LEU A 214 -20.54 10.02 -31.85
CA LEU A 214 -20.47 8.56 -32.06
C LEU A 214 -19.68 7.71 -31.03
N ILE A 215 -18.93 8.31 -30.10
CA ILE A 215 -18.14 7.62 -29.05
C ILE A 215 -19.05 6.84 -28.07
N LEU A 216 -20.32 7.25 -27.92
CA LEU A 216 -21.30 6.52 -27.10
C LEU A 216 -21.66 5.13 -27.68
N LEU A 217 -21.49 4.90 -29.00
CA LEU A 217 -21.75 3.60 -29.64
C LEU A 217 -20.65 2.55 -29.34
N LEU A 218 -19.40 2.98 -29.10
CA LEU A 218 -18.32 2.10 -28.65
C LEU A 218 -18.51 1.67 -27.19
N VAL A 219 -19.04 2.56 -26.36
CA VAL A 219 -19.43 2.29 -24.98
C VAL A 219 -20.52 1.20 -24.91
N ILE A 220 -21.47 1.16 -25.85
CA ILE A 220 -22.51 0.12 -25.91
C ILE A 220 -21.95 -1.26 -26.31
N ARG A 221 -20.98 -1.35 -27.25
CA ARG A 221 -20.30 -2.63 -27.55
C ARG A 221 -19.40 -3.12 -26.41
N ILE A 222 -18.82 -2.22 -25.63
CA ILE A 222 -18.00 -2.53 -24.44
C ILE A 222 -18.89 -2.99 -23.26
N PHE A 223 -20.17 -2.60 -23.22
CA PHE A 223 -21.15 -3.11 -22.26
C PHE A 223 -21.79 -4.45 -22.65
N SER A 224 -21.65 -4.93 -23.89
CA SER A 224 -22.16 -6.24 -24.33
C SER A 224 -21.25 -7.43 -24.04
N LEU A 225 -20.12 -7.26 -23.35
CA LEU A 225 -19.35 -8.37 -22.82
C LEU A 225 -19.19 -8.22 -21.30
N LYS A 226 -20.32 -8.37 -20.59
CA LYS A 226 -20.25 -9.12 -19.34
C LYS A 226 -19.99 -10.56 -19.74
N ASP A 227 -18.82 -11.07 -19.34
CA ASP A 227 -18.68 -12.50 -19.10
C ASP A 227 -19.85 -12.89 -18.18
N PRO A 228 -20.81 -13.71 -18.64
CA PRO A 228 -21.77 -14.28 -17.74
C PRO A 228 -20.97 -15.02 -16.69
N SER A 229 -21.48 -15.05 -15.47
CA SER A 229 -21.05 -16.04 -14.52
C SER A 229 -20.91 -17.40 -15.22
N HIS A 230 -19.67 -17.85 -15.46
CA HIS A 230 -19.40 -19.24 -15.26
C HIS A 230 -19.85 -19.51 -13.83
N SER A 231 -20.97 -20.20 -13.75
CA SER A 231 -21.41 -20.98 -12.61
C SER A 231 -20.27 -21.95 -12.25
N ALA A 232 -19.18 -21.45 -11.67
CA ALA A 232 -18.21 -22.26 -10.98
C ALA A 232 -18.84 -22.60 -9.63
N LYS A 233 -19.60 -23.69 -9.62
CA LYS A 233 -20.11 -24.31 -8.40
C LYS A 233 -18.92 -24.51 -7.45
N ASN A 234 -19.01 -23.95 -6.24
CA ASN A 234 -18.11 -24.14 -5.09
C ASN A 234 -16.78 -23.36 -5.01
N LEU A 235 -16.72 -22.07 -5.38
CA LEU A 235 -15.59 -21.22 -4.95
C LEU A 235 -15.70 -20.81 -3.47
N PRO A 236 -14.58 -20.61 -2.74
CA PRO A 236 -14.61 -20.07 -1.38
C PRO A 236 -15.43 -18.77 -1.30
N PRO A 237 -16.11 -18.50 -0.17
CA PRO A 237 -16.86 -17.26 0.02
C PRO A 237 -15.89 -16.07 -0.01
N GLY A 238 -16.33 -14.89 -0.47
CA GLY A 238 -15.47 -13.69 -0.50
C GLY A 238 -15.68 -12.81 -1.73
N SER A 239 -14.95 -11.69 -1.77
CA SER A 239 -15.12 -10.62 -2.77
C SER A 239 -13.85 -10.44 -3.60
N LEU A 240 -13.96 -10.44 -4.92
CA LEU A 240 -12.82 -10.11 -5.80
C LEU A 240 -12.56 -8.60 -5.92
N GLY A 241 -13.32 -7.76 -5.22
CA GLY A 241 -13.15 -6.31 -5.20
C GLY A 241 -13.32 -5.64 -6.57
N TRP A 242 -12.61 -4.52 -6.79
CA TRP A 242 -12.65 -3.74 -8.03
C TRP A 242 -12.04 -4.51 -9.22
N PRO A 243 -12.52 -4.33 -10.47
CA PRO A 243 -12.08 -5.14 -11.62
C PRO A 243 -10.56 -5.20 -11.83
N ILE A 244 -9.85 -4.09 -11.56
CA ILE A 244 -8.40 -3.98 -11.77
C ILE A 244 -7.60 -4.19 -10.48
N PHE A 245 -7.93 -3.48 -9.40
CA PHE A 245 -7.12 -3.49 -8.16
C PHE A 245 -7.62 -4.44 -7.08
N GLY A 246 -8.79 -5.05 -7.25
CA GLY A 246 -9.40 -5.91 -6.24
C GLY A 246 -9.61 -5.17 -4.91
N GLU A 247 -9.12 -5.78 -3.84
CA GLU A 247 -9.08 -5.26 -2.46
C GLU A 247 -7.66 -4.84 -2.04
N THR A 248 -6.72 -4.68 -2.99
CA THR A 248 -5.29 -4.43 -2.72
C THR A 248 -5.04 -3.19 -1.85
N LEU A 249 -5.79 -2.10 -2.06
CA LEU A 249 -5.60 -0.87 -1.29
C LEU A 249 -5.98 -1.05 0.18
N GLU A 250 -7.09 -1.76 0.44
CA GLU A 250 -7.52 -2.05 1.81
C GLU A 250 -6.58 -3.04 2.50
N PHE A 251 -6.06 -4.01 1.74
CA PHE A 251 -5.06 -4.94 2.24
C PHE A 251 -3.76 -4.26 2.65
N LEU A 252 -3.20 -3.39 1.81
CA LEU A 252 -1.92 -2.72 2.10
C LEU A 252 -2.07 -1.61 3.14
N PHE A 253 -3.06 -0.72 2.99
CA PHE A 253 -3.19 0.47 3.84
C PHE A 253 -4.05 0.25 5.10
N GLY A 254 -4.85 -0.83 5.16
CA GLY A 254 -5.79 -1.11 6.26
C GLY A 254 -5.25 -2.04 7.35
N LYS A 255 -3.95 -2.36 7.34
CA LYS A 255 -3.27 -3.45 8.09
C LYS A 255 -3.71 -4.84 7.61
N PRO A 256 -2.81 -5.67 7.05
CA PRO A 256 -3.16 -7.01 6.56
C PRO A 256 -3.86 -7.90 7.59
N GLU A 257 -3.43 -7.87 8.85
CA GLU A 257 -4.03 -8.65 9.94
C GLU A 257 -5.51 -8.28 10.13
N LYS A 258 -5.82 -6.99 10.26
CA LYS A 258 -7.21 -6.51 10.39
C LYS A 258 -8.02 -6.85 9.15
N PHE A 259 -7.46 -6.65 7.96
CA PHE A 259 -8.09 -7.03 6.70
C PHE A 259 -8.53 -8.50 6.75
N VAL A 260 -7.64 -9.42 7.14
CA VAL A 260 -7.96 -10.84 7.22
C VAL A 260 -9.00 -11.14 8.30
N PHE A 261 -8.86 -10.62 9.52
CA PHE A 261 -9.85 -10.86 10.58
C PHE A 261 -11.26 -10.36 10.22
N ASP A 262 -11.35 -9.19 9.58
CA ASP A 262 -12.63 -8.65 9.10
C ASP A 262 -13.28 -9.59 8.07
N ARG A 263 -12.47 -10.19 7.17
CA ARG A 263 -12.95 -11.17 6.17
C ARG A 263 -13.28 -12.52 6.80
N MET A 264 -12.50 -12.96 7.80
CA MET A 264 -12.81 -14.18 8.55
C MET A 264 -14.17 -14.08 9.23
N LYS A 265 -14.44 -12.94 9.89
CA LYS A 265 -15.71 -12.66 10.55
C LYS A 265 -16.87 -12.53 9.56
N LYS A 266 -16.61 -11.98 8.37
CA LYS A 266 -17.63 -11.68 7.36
C LYS A 266 -17.97 -12.87 6.45
N TYR A 267 -16.99 -13.70 6.10
CA TYR A 267 -17.12 -14.73 5.06
C TYR A 267 -16.98 -16.15 5.61
N SER A 268 -15.87 -16.46 6.27
CA SER A 268 -15.61 -17.76 6.91
C SER A 268 -14.35 -17.69 7.76
N SER A 269 -14.38 -18.29 8.95
CA SER A 269 -13.22 -18.41 9.84
C SER A 269 -12.06 -19.23 9.25
N ASP A 270 -12.32 -20.00 8.20
CA ASP A 270 -11.39 -21.04 7.73
C ASP A 270 -10.83 -20.71 6.35
N ILE A 271 -11.64 -20.13 5.44
CA ILE A 271 -11.21 -19.87 4.06
C ILE A 271 -12.05 -18.80 3.37
N PHE A 272 -11.42 -17.88 2.64
CA PHE A 272 -12.14 -16.93 1.78
C PHE A 272 -11.38 -16.56 0.52
N LYS A 273 -12.07 -16.02 -0.50
CA LYS A 273 -11.45 -15.49 -1.73
C LYS A 273 -11.38 -13.97 -1.71
N THR A 274 -10.32 -13.42 -2.30
CA THR A 274 -10.08 -12.00 -2.51
C THR A 274 -9.33 -11.76 -3.83
N ARG A 275 -9.08 -10.49 -4.17
CA ARG A 275 -8.07 -10.12 -5.17
C ARG A 275 -7.12 -9.09 -4.56
N ILE A 276 -5.86 -9.45 -4.36
CA ILE A 276 -4.85 -8.56 -3.77
C ILE A 276 -3.57 -8.61 -4.59
N LEU A 277 -2.84 -7.49 -4.64
CA LEU A 277 -1.59 -7.35 -5.41
C LEU A 277 -1.73 -7.76 -6.89
N GLY A 278 -2.92 -7.54 -7.46
CA GLY A 278 -3.26 -7.87 -8.85
C GLY A 278 -3.66 -9.33 -9.09
N GLU A 279 -3.69 -10.18 -8.06
CA GLU A 279 -3.90 -11.61 -8.19
C GLU A 279 -5.23 -12.04 -7.56
N LYS A 280 -5.98 -12.95 -8.19
CA LYS A 280 -7.09 -13.64 -7.51
C LYS A 280 -6.48 -14.56 -6.44
N THR A 281 -6.89 -14.41 -5.20
CA THR A 281 -6.24 -15.02 -4.05
C THR A 281 -7.24 -15.76 -3.18
N VAL A 282 -6.93 -16.99 -2.79
CA VAL A 282 -7.62 -17.69 -1.70
C VAL A 282 -6.80 -17.54 -0.42
N VAL A 283 -7.42 -17.03 0.64
CA VAL A 283 -6.81 -16.91 1.96
C VAL A 283 -7.30 -18.08 2.81
N ILE A 284 -6.36 -18.92 3.22
CA ILE A 284 -6.61 -20.06 4.12
C ILE A 284 -6.19 -19.64 5.53
N CYS A 285 -7.06 -19.89 6.51
CA CYS A 285 -6.93 -19.39 7.87
C CYS A 285 -6.89 -20.55 8.88
N GLY A 286 -6.32 -20.29 10.06
CA GLY A 286 -6.34 -21.23 11.18
C GLY A 286 -5.31 -22.38 11.08
N PRO A 287 -5.12 -23.14 12.18
CA PRO A 287 -4.11 -24.20 12.24
C PRO A 287 -4.35 -25.36 11.28
N ASP A 288 -5.61 -25.74 11.05
CA ASP A 288 -5.96 -26.79 10.08
C ASP A 288 -5.61 -26.38 8.65
N GLY A 289 -5.85 -25.11 8.33
CA GLY A 289 -5.45 -24.49 7.07
C GLY A 289 -3.94 -24.46 6.89
N ASN A 290 -3.20 -24.03 7.93
CA ASN A 290 -1.74 -24.03 7.95
C ASN A 290 -1.19 -25.46 7.76
N LYS A 291 -1.71 -26.44 8.51
CA LYS A 291 -1.34 -27.85 8.37
C LYS A 291 -1.56 -28.34 6.94
N PHE A 292 -2.72 -28.05 6.36
CA PHE A 292 -3.03 -28.43 4.98
C PHE A 292 -2.05 -27.82 3.98
N LEU A 293 -1.72 -26.53 4.10
CA LEU A 293 -0.74 -25.87 3.23
C LEU A 293 0.65 -26.48 3.38
N PHE A 294 1.18 -26.57 4.60
CA PHE A 294 2.56 -27.00 4.84
C PHE A 294 2.79 -28.50 4.59
N SER A 295 1.81 -29.36 4.87
CA SER A 295 1.91 -30.80 4.60
C SER A 295 1.81 -31.15 3.10
N ASN A 296 1.32 -30.22 2.28
CA ASN A 296 1.13 -30.39 0.84
C ASN A 296 2.01 -29.46 -0.01
N GLU A 297 3.00 -28.79 0.58
CA GLU A 297 4.02 -28.05 -0.16
C GLU A 297 4.75 -29.00 -1.13
N GLN A 298 4.98 -28.55 -2.37
CA GLN A 298 5.52 -29.31 -3.51
C GLN A 298 4.65 -30.47 -4.02
N LYS A 299 3.52 -30.78 -3.36
CA LYS A 299 2.54 -31.79 -3.81
C LYS A 299 1.33 -31.13 -4.48
N LEU A 300 0.71 -30.19 -3.76
CA LEU A 300 -0.47 -29.44 -4.21
C LEU A 300 -0.16 -27.95 -4.36
N PHE A 301 0.90 -27.44 -3.71
CA PHE A 301 1.24 -26.02 -3.70
C PHE A 301 2.72 -25.78 -4.03
N THR A 302 3.03 -24.61 -4.59
CA THR A 302 4.39 -24.08 -4.74
C THR A 302 4.44 -22.63 -4.27
N ALA A 303 5.59 -22.18 -3.77
CA ALA A 303 5.79 -20.79 -3.36
C ALA A 303 5.51 -19.79 -4.50
N PHE A 304 4.59 -18.86 -4.31
CA PHE A 304 4.31 -17.79 -5.28
C PHE A 304 5.01 -16.49 -4.86
N ARG A 305 5.38 -15.64 -5.84
CA ARG A 305 5.88 -14.29 -5.58
C ARG A 305 5.01 -13.28 -6.33
N PRO A 306 4.48 -12.24 -5.66
CA PRO A 306 3.77 -11.15 -6.29
C PRO A 306 4.54 -10.53 -7.46
N HIS A 307 3.82 -9.91 -8.40
CA HIS A 307 4.43 -9.32 -9.59
C HIS A 307 5.52 -8.29 -9.26
N SER A 308 5.32 -7.49 -8.21
CA SER A 308 6.31 -6.54 -7.66
C SER A 308 7.62 -7.23 -7.30
N MET A 309 7.57 -8.28 -6.48
CA MET A 309 8.74 -9.09 -6.11
C MET A 309 9.41 -9.73 -7.33
N ARG A 310 8.62 -10.28 -8.26
CA ARG A 310 9.18 -10.88 -9.49
C ARG A 310 9.97 -9.85 -10.28
N LYS A 311 9.43 -8.64 -10.50
CA LYS A 311 10.15 -7.56 -11.20
C LYS A 311 11.40 -7.09 -10.43
N LEU A 312 11.33 -6.94 -9.10
CA LEU A 312 12.47 -6.51 -8.29
C LEU A 312 13.57 -7.55 -8.13
N PHE A 313 13.27 -8.85 -8.27
CA PHE A 313 14.28 -9.91 -8.21
C PHE A 313 14.71 -10.45 -9.58
N ARG A 314 14.04 -10.08 -10.68
CA ARG A 314 14.44 -10.45 -12.05
C ARG A 314 15.75 -9.77 -12.47
N SER A 315 16.71 -10.54 -12.98
CA SER A 315 17.79 -9.99 -13.80
C SER A 315 17.20 -9.51 -15.13
N HIS A 316 17.52 -8.29 -15.56
CA HIS A 316 16.96 -7.64 -16.76
C HIS A 316 17.33 -8.28 -18.11
N GLN A 317 17.89 -9.50 -18.14
CA GLN A 317 18.45 -10.11 -19.36
C GLN A 317 17.74 -11.38 -19.85
N ALA A 318 16.60 -11.78 -19.28
CA ALA A 318 15.83 -12.91 -19.78
C ALA A 318 14.60 -12.45 -20.57
N ALA A 319 14.69 -12.51 -21.91
CA ALA A 319 13.57 -12.28 -22.83
C ALA A 319 12.55 -13.43 -22.87
N ALA A 320 12.86 -14.56 -22.23
CA ALA A 320 11.96 -15.69 -22.04
C ALA A 320 11.68 -15.91 -20.55
N PRO A 321 10.50 -16.46 -20.17
CA PRO A 321 10.36 -17.04 -18.84
C PRO A 321 11.39 -18.15 -18.74
N ILE A 322 12.43 -17.94 -17.93
CA ILE A 322 13.36 -19.00 -17.60
C ILE A 322 12.56 -20.01 -16.75
N GLU A 323 12.03 -21.05 -17.40
CA GLU A 323 11.70 -22.33 -16.77
C GLU A 323 13.00 -23.00 -16.34
N VAL A 324 13.69 -22.41 -15.36
CA VAL A 324 14.61 -23.16 -14.52
C VAL A 324 13.74 -23.71 -13.41
N SER A 325 13.59 -25.04 -13.40
CA SER A 325 12.94 -25.79 -12.33
C SER A 325 13.30 -25.16 -10.98
N ARG A 326 12.27 -24.74 -10.24
CA ARG A 326 12.44 -24.17 -8.90
C ARG A 326 13.10 -25.15 -7.95
N GLU A 327 13.02 -26.46 -8.21
CA GLU A 327 13.80 -27.46 -7.48
C GLU A 327 15.30 -27.16 -7.58
N ALA A 328 15.86 -26.87 -8.76
CA ALA A 328 17.28 -26.57 -8.95
C ALA A 328 17.73 -25.30 -8.21
N ALA A 329 16.91 -24.24 -8.20
CA ALA A 329 17.22 -23.02 -7.46
C ALA A 329 17.14 -23.20 -5.93
N SER A 330 16.17 -24.00 -5.44
CA SER A 330 16.08 -24.34 -4.01
C SER A 330 17.19 -25.30 -3.57
N LYS A 331 17.63 -26.20 -4.45
CA LYS A 331 18.70 -27.18 -4.20
C LYS A 331 20.07 -26.53 -4.05
N ILE A 332 20.30 -25.33 -4.59
CA ILE A 332 21.54 -24.56 -4.38
C ILE A 332 21.54 -23.86 -3.01
N LEU A 333 20.42 -23.24 -2.61
CA LEU A 333 20.30 -22.65 -1.26
C LEU A 333 20.26 -23.71 -0.15
N ARG A 334 19.76 -24.91 -0.48
CA ARG A 334 19.68 -26.09 0.40
C ARG A 334 20.83 -27.09 0.16
N SER A 335 21.78 -26.77 -0.72
CA SER A 335 22.94 -27.63 -0.96
C SER A 335 23.79 -27.72 0.30
N PRO A 336 24.50 -28.83 0.50
CA PRO A 336 24.89 -29.27 1.84
C PRO A 336 25.94 -28.33 2.45
N GLY A 337 25.63 -27.74 3.61
CA GLY A 337 26.64 -27.27 4.58
C GLY A 337 26.43 -25.86 5.14
N PHE A 338 26.02 -24.88 4.34
CA PHE A 338 26.26 -23.47 4.72
C PHE A 338 25.30 -22.87 5.75
N LEU A 339 24.00 -23.19 5.68
CA LEU A 339 23.00 -22.80 6.68
C LEU A 339 22.75 -23.92 7.70
N LYS A 340 23.58 -24.98 7.69
CA LYS A 340 23.54 -26.02 8.72
C LYS A 340 24.23 -25.52 9.98
N PRO A 341 23.89 -26.09 11.16
CA PRO A 341 24.52 -25.72 12.42
C PRO A 341 26.05 -25.71 12.34
N GLU A 342 26.67 -26.68 11.67
CA GLU A 342 28.15 -26.83 11.67
C GLU A 342 28.87 -25.64 11.01
N ALA A 343 28.32 -25.06 9.93
CA ALA A 343 28.89 -23.88 9.30
C ALA A 343 28.58 -22.59 10.09
N LEU A 344 27.39 -22.52 10.68
CA LEU A 344 26.97 -21.39 11.49
C LEU A 344 27.80 -21.25 12.78
N VAL A 345 28.15 -22.38 13.41
CA VAL A 345 29.04 -22.41 14.58
C VAL A 345 30.40 -21.77 14.28
N ARG A 346 30.97 -22.02 13.10
CA ARG A 346 32.25 -21.40 12.68
C ARG A 346 32.15 -19.89 12.51
N TYR A 347 30.95 -19.38 12.21
CA TYR A 347 30.72 -17.95 12.02
C TYR A 347 30.36 -17.21 13.31
N LEU A 348 29.91 -17.92 14.34
CA LEU A 348 29.38 -17.34 15.57
C LEU A 348 30.33 -16.35 16.25
N GLY A 349 31.60 -16.70 16.42
CA GLY A 349 32.58 -15.77 17.01
C GLY A 349 32.71 -14.47 16.21
N LYS A 350 32.69 -14.54 14.87
CA LYS A 350 32.74 -13.33 14.03
C LYS A 350 31.46 -12.51 14.15
N MET A 351 30.30 -13.16 14.28
CA MET A 351 29.02 -12.51 14.51
C MET A 351 28.99 -11.76 15.85
N ASP A 352 29.53 -12.37 16.91
CA ASP A 352 29.70 -11.73 18.23
C ASP A 352 30.63 -10.52 18.15
N SER A 353 31.81 -10.69 17.56
CA SER A 353 32.77 -9.60 17.36
C SER A 353 32.17 -8.40 16.58
N ILE A 354 31.44 -8.65 15.50
CA ILE A 354 30.77 -7.58 14.73
C ILE A 354 29.70 -6.88 15.58
N THR A 355 28.94 -7.65 16.36
CA THR A 355 27.89 -7.11 17.24
C THR A 355 28.49 -6.20 18.30
N GLN A 356 29.58 -6.63 18.95
CA GLN A 356 30.30 -5.84 19.94
C GLN A 356 30.84 -4.53 19.34
N GLN A 357 31.49 -4.61 18.17
CA GLN A 357 32.04 -3.43 17.48
C GLN A 357 30.95 -2.41 17.12
N GLN A 358 29.79 -2.88 16.65
CA GLN A 358 28.65 -2.00 16.34
C GLN A 358 28.10 -1.32 17.59
N MET A 359 28.03 -2.01 18.73
CA MET A 359 27.60 -1.40 19.99
C MET A 359 28.60 -0.36 20.48
N GLN A 360 29.89 -0.66 20.46
CA GLN A 360 30.95 0.30 20.81
C GLN A 360 30.89 1.55 19.94
N THR A 361 30.67 1.38 18.63
CA THR A 361 30.72 2.51 17.69
C THR A 361 29.47 3.38 17.76
N TYR A 362 28.28 2.79 17.90
CA TYR A 362 27.02 3.49 17.68
C TYR A 362 26.14 3.63 18.92
N TRP A 363 26.42 2.89 20.00
CA TRP A 363 25.60 2.88 21.22
C TRP A 363 26.34 3.47 22.41
N GLU A 364 27.60 3.08 22.63
CA GLU A 364 28.38 3.56 23.78
C GLU A 364 28.59 5.09 23.73
N GLY A 365 28.44 5.74 24.89
CA GLY A 365 28.55 7.20 25.01
C GLY A 365 27.38 8.00 24.42
N LYS A 366 26.25 7.36 24.09
CA LYS A 366 25.01 8.03 23.66
C LYS A 366 23.96 7.93 24.76
N ASP A 367 23.18 8.98 24.96
CA ASP A 367 22.03 8.96 25.88
C ASP A 367 20.77 8.42 25.19
N GLU A 368 20.62 8.67 23.88
CA GLU A 368 19.48 8.26 23.07
C GLU A 368 19.94 7.70 21.72
N VAL A 369 19.35 6.57 21.30
CA VAL A 369 19.61 5.95 20.00
C VAL A 369 18.31 5.49 19.33
N LYS A 370 18.31 5.32 18.01
CA LYS A 370 17.20 4.70 17.27
C LYS A 370 17.50 3.23 17.03
N ALA A 371 16.79 2.35 17.74
CA ALA A 371 17.08 0.92 17.73
C ALA A 371 16.85 0.27 16.35
N PHE A 372 15.83 0.68 15.60
CA PHE A 372 15.50 0.04 14.31
C PHE A 372 16.55 0.30 13.21
N PRO A 373 17.01 1.54 12.96
CA PRO A 373 18.14 1.79 12.07
C PRO A 373 19.41 1.04 12.47
N LEU A 374 19.74 0.98 13.77
CA LEU A 374 20.96 0.29 14.23
C LEU A 374 20.85 -1.22 14.07
N ALA A 375 19.67 -1.80 14.34
CA ALA A 375 19.41 -3.23 14.06
C ALA A 375 19.56 -3.55 12.57
N LYS A 376 19.04 -2.69 11.67
CA LYS A 376 19.20 -2.83 10.22
C LYS A 376 20.67 -2.79 9.78
N THR A 377 21.44 -1.84 10.30
CA THR A 377 22.87 -1.74 9.99
C THR A 377 23.61 -3.00 10.45
N LEU A 378 23.37 -3.44 11.69
CA LEU A 378 23.96 -4.67 12.24
C LEU A 378 23.63 -5.89 11.37
N THR A 379 22.35 -6.09 11.01
CA THR A 379 21.96 -7.27 10.23
C THR A 379 22.48 -7.21 8.81
N LEU A 380 22.57 -6.03 8.19
CA LEU A 380 23.22 -5.90 6.89
C LEU A 380 24.71 -6.23 6.98
N SER A 381 25.42 -5.73 8.00
CA SER A 381 26.83 -6.07 8.23
C SER A 381 27.04 -7.57 8.40
N LEU A 382 26.21 -8.21 9.24
CA LEU A 382 26.25 -9.65 9.46
C LEU A 382 25.96 -10.43 8.17
N ALA A 383 24.98 -9.98 7.37
CA ALA A 383 24.60 -10.63 6.12
C ALA A 383 25.67 -10.44 5.02
N CYS A 384 26.22 -9.23 4.86
CA CYS A 384 27.31 -8.96 3.93
C CYS A 384 28.56 -9.77 4.28
N ARG A 385 28.93 -9.83 5.56
CA ARG A 385 30.08 -10.64 5.98
C ARG A 385 29.82 -12.13 5.78
N PHE A 386 28.65 -12.64 6.15
CA PHE A 386 28.34 -14.06 6.06
C PHE A 386 28.15 -14.54 4.60
N PHE A 387 27.42 -13.77 3.78
CA PHE A 387 27.07 -14.20 2.43
C PHE A 387 28.06 -13.77 1.35
N LEU A 388 28.75 -12.64 1.55
CA LEU A 388 29.68 -12.07 0.56
C LEU A 388 31.13 -12.09 1.02
N GLY A 389 31.40 -12.42 2.29
CA GLY A 389 32.73 -12.30 2.88
C GLY A 389 33.24 -10.86 2.99
N SER A 390 32.36 -9.86 2.85
CA SER A 390 32.71 -8.43 2.83
C SER A 390 32.36 -7.75 4.14
N ASP A 391 33.30 -6.99 4.71
CA ASP A 391 33.14 -6.19 5.94
C ASP A 391 33.40 -4.69 5.75
N ASP A 392 33.54 -4.21 4.50
CA ASP A 392 33.68 -2.79 4.16
C ASP A 392 32.51 -1.94 4.71
N PRO A 393 32.74 -1.10 5.74
CA PRO A 393 31.71 -0.31 6.39
C PRO A 393 31.08 0.73 5.46
N GLU A 394 31.85 1.32 4.56
CA GLU A 394 31.33 2.34 3.64
C GLU A 394 30.42 1.70 2.58
N ARG A 395 30.80 0.52 2.07
CA ARG A 395 29.96 -0.25 1.14
C ARG A 395 28.66 -0.65 1.81
N ILE A 396 28.71 -1.12 3.06
CA ILE A 396 27.52 -1.46 3.83
C ILE A 396 26.61 -0.22 4.00
N ALA A 397 27.17 0.92 4.43
CA ALA A 397 26.41 2.16 4.61
C ALA A 397 25.70 2.63 3.33
N ARG A 398 26.36 2.52 2.16
CA ARG A 398 25.75 2.85 0.85
C ARG A 398 24.62 1.90 0.44
N LEU A 399 24.61 0.68 0.96
CA LEU A 399 23.62 -0.33 0.62
C LEU A 399 22.35 -0.25 1.49
N VAL A 400 22.45 0.13 2.77
CA VAL A 400 21.32 0.13 3.72
C VAL A 400 20.07 0.83 3.15
N SER A 401 20.20 2.06 2.66
CA SER A 401 19.06 2.83 2.14
C SER A 401 18.43 2.18 0.90
N ASN A 402 19.24 1.55 0.05
CA ASN A 402 18.74 0.82 -1.10
C ASN A 402 17.99 -0.46 -0.67
N PHE A 403 18.43 -1.15 0.38
CA PHE A 403 17.74 -2.33 0.90
C PHE A 403 16.37 -1.97 1.49
N ASP A 404 16.24 -0.80 2.12
CA ASP A 404 14.96 -0.29 2.61
C ASP A 404 13.97 -0.03 1.46
N ASP A 405 14.40 0.68 0.41
CA ASP A 405 13.57 0.93 -0.76
C ASP A 405 13.14 -0.38 -1.46
N VAL A 406 14.05 -1.36 -1.57
CA VAL A 406 13.71 -2.68 -2.14
C VAL A 406 12.69 -3.41 -1.28
N THR A 407 12.87 -3.44 0.04
CA THR A 407 11.97 -4.13 0.98
C THR A 407 10.56 -3.55 0.92
N LEU A 408 10.44 -2.22 0.85
CA LEU A 408 9.16 -1.54 0.70
C LEU A 408 8.52 -1.80 -0.67
N GLY A 409 9.30 -1.77 -1.75
CA GLY A 409 8.81 -2.01 -3.10
C GLY A 409 8.29 -3.42 -3.36
N MET A 410 8.75 -4.42 -2.62
CA MET A 410 8.35 -5.83 -2.76
C MET A 410 6.84 -6.04 -2.62
N HIS A 411 6.14 -5.20 -1.86
CA HIS A 411 4.71 -5.33 -1.57
C HIS A 411 3.89 -4.18 -2.15
N SER A 412 4.43 -3.43 -3.12
CA SER A 412 3.78 -2.26 -3.71
C SER A 412 3.15 -2.54 -5.08
N ILE A 413 2.33 -1.60 -5.56
CA ILE A 413 1.78 -1.64 -6.93
C ILE A 413 2.95 -1.49 -7.94
N PRO A 414 3.14 -2.41 -8.90
CA PRO A 414 4.32 -2.46 -9.77
C PRO A 414 4.31 -1.43 -10.91
N SER A 415 4.17 -0.15 -10.57
CA SER A 415 4.15 1.00 -11.47
C SER A 415 5.56 1.60 -11.65
N GLY A 416 5.96 1.82 -12.91
CA GLY A 416 7.26 2.42 -13.24
C GLY A 416 7.26 3.96 -13.24
N PHE A 417 6.21 4.61 -12.72
CA PHE A 417 6.09 6.05 -12.77
C PHE A 417 7.01 6.73 -11.73
N PRO A 418 7.79 7.78 -12.09
CA PRO A 418 8.63 8.52 -11.16
C PRO A 418 7.86 8.98 -9.91
N GLY A 419 8.49 8.89 -8.74
CA GLY A 419 7.86 9.24 -7.46
C GLY A 419 7.10 8.10 -6.77
N THR A 420 6.80 7.00 -7.47
CA THR A 420 6.15 5.84 -6.84
C THR A 420 7.14 4.98 -6.02
N THR A 421 6.63 4.27 -5.00
CA THR A 421 7.39 3.31 -4.18
C THR A 421 8.11 2.27 -5.04
N PHE A 422 7.41 1.71 -6.04
CA PHE A 422 7.98 0.69 -6.91
C PHE A 422 9.09 1.24 -7.84
N TYR A 423 8.96 2.50 -8.30
CA TYR A 423 10.00 3.16 -9.07
C TYR A 423 11.30 3.32 -8.26
N ARG A 424 11.19 3.83 -7.03
CA ARG A 424 12.33 3.95 -6.10
C ARG A 424 12.98 2.59 -5.84
N ALA A 425 12.18 1.59 -5.50
CA ALA A 425 12.63 0.22 -5.29
C ALA A 425 13.34 -0.37 -6.51
N SER A 426 12.85 -0.10 -7.72
CA SER A 426 13.49 -0.57 -8.96
C SER A 426 14.86 0.08 -9.19
N LYS A 427 15.00 1.38 -8.89
CA LYS A 427 16.30 2.08 -8.92
C LYS A 427 17.26 1.54 -7.86
N ALA A 428 16.77 1.32 -6.65
CA ALA A 428 17.54 0.73 -5.55
C ALA A 428 18.02 -0.70 -5.87
N ALA A 429 17.13 -1.56 -6.39
CA ALA A 429 17.49 -2.91 -6.83
C ALA A 429 18.55 -2.89 -7.95
N ALA A 430 18.48 -1.92 -8.87
CA ALA A 430 19.52 -1.75 -9.89
C ALA A 430 20.86 -1.29 -9.27
N ALA A 431 20.84 -0.40 -8.27
CA ALA A 431 22.04 0.04 -7.55
C ALA A 431 22.71 -1.11 -6.80
N ILE A 432 21.96 -1.91 -6.03
CA ILE A 432 22.51 -3.06 -5.30
C ILE A 432 23.11 -4.08 -6.28
N ARG A 433 22.43 -4.37 -7.40
CA ARG A 433 22.99 -5.30 -8.41
C ARG A 433 24.30 -4.82 -9.02
N ARG A 434 24.46 -3.50 -9.24
CA ARG A 434 25.74 -2.96 -9.73
C ARG A 434 26.86 -3.21 -8.72
N GLU A 435 26.58 -3.01 -7.44
CA GLU A 435 27.57 -3.26 -6.39
C GLU A 435 27.89 -4.75 -6.23
N LEU A 436 26.88 -5.61 -6.26
CA LEU A 436 27.06 -7.06 -6.21
C LEU A 436 27.91 -7.59 -7.36
N ARG A 437 27.80 -7.00 -8.58
CA ARG A 437 28.67 -7.36 -9.70
C ARG A 437 30.14 -7.04 -9.43
N LYS A 438 30.44 -5.92 -8.78
CA LYS A 438 31.82 -5.60 -8.37
C LYS A 438 32.34 -6.65 -7.38
N VAL A 439 31.54 -6.99 -6.37
CA VAL A 439 31.88 -8.03 -5.37
C VAL A 439 32.12 -9.39 -6.05
N ILE A 440 31.27 -9.77 -7.01
CA ILE A 440 31.43 -11.01 -7.80
C ILE A 440 32.78 -10.99 -8.55
N GLY A 441 33.14 -9.87 -9.18
CA GLY A 441 34.43 -9.70 -9.86
C GLY A 441 35.62 -9.83 -8.90
N GLU A 442 35.59 -9.10 -7.78
CA GLU A 442 36.61 -9.16 -6.72
C GLU A 442 36.81 -10.60 -6.22
N LYS A 443 35.72 -11.34 -6.01
CA LYS A 443 35.77 -12.74 -5.56
C LYS A 443 36.35 -13.67 -6.62
N ARG A 444 36.00 -13.50 -7.89
CA ARG A 444 36.58 -14.29 -8.99
C ARG A 444 38.09 -14.10 -9.06
N THR A 445 38.57 -12.87 -8.98
CA THR A 445 40.01 -12.56 -8.95
C THR A 445 40.69 -13.16 -7.73
N SER A 446 40.09 -13.02 -6.54
CA SER A 446 40.65 -13.58 -5.31
C SER A 446 40.75 -15.11 -5.34
N MET A 447 39.72 -15.80 -5.84
CA MET A 447 39.73 -17.26 -6.00
C MET A 447 40.71 -17.74 -7.06
N ALA A 448 40.87 -17.01 -8.16
CA ALA A 448 41.91 -17.29 -9.16
C ALA A 448 43.33 -17.17 -8.57
N GLY A 449 43.51 -16.30 -7.56
CA GLY A 449 44.72 -16.19 -6.75
C GLY A 449 44.88 -17.23 -5.63
N GLY A 450 44.03 -18.26 -5.59
CA GLY A 450 44.13 -19.37 -4.62
C GLY A 450 43.37 -19.19 -3.31
N ALA A 451 42.55 -18.15 -3.16
CA ALA A 451 41.74 -17.97 -1.95
C ALA A 451 40.67 -19.07 -1.80
N GLN A 452 40.48 -19.55 -0.57
CA GLN A 452 39.52 -20.61 -0.27
C GLN A 452 38.07 -20.09 -0.36
N ALA A 453 37.19 -20.89 -0.97
CA ALA A 453 35.76 -20.62 -1.03
C ALA A 453 35.10 -20.88 0.33
N GLN A 454 34.84 -19.82 1.09
CA GLN A 454 34.29 -19.90 2.46
C GLN A 454 32.92 -19.23 2.64
N ASP A 455 32.41 -18.49 1.64
CA ASP A 455 31.13 -17.79 1.71
C ASP A 455 30.14 -18.25 0.62
N ILE A 456 28.84 -17.93 0.78
CA ILE A 456 27.80 -18.33 -0.18
C ILE A 456 28.12 -17.86 -1.59
N LEU A 457 28.64 -16.64 -1.72
CA LEU A 457 28.95 -16.08 -3.03
C LEU A 457 30.00 -16.91 -3.76
N CYS A 458 31.08 -17.32 -3.09
CA CYS A 458 32.06 -18.24 -3.67
C CYS A 458 31.43 -19.58 -4.09
N HIS A 459 30.58 -20.17 -3.25
CA HIS A 459 29.87 -21.41 -3.60
C HIS A 459 28.93 -21.23 -4.81
N MET A 460 28.25 -20.08 -4.92
CA MET A 460 27.39 -19.78 -6.06
C MET A 460 28.18 -19.56 -7.36
N ILE A 461 29.41 -19.03 -7.27
CA ILE A 461 30.31 -18.89 -8.42
C ILE A 461 30.79 -20.27 -8.90
N LEU A 462 31.12 -21.17 -7.97
CA LEU A 462 31.63 -22.51 -8.27
C LEU A 462 30.53 -23.51 -8.67
N ALA A 463 29.29 -23.29 -8.26
CA ALA A 463 28.19 -24.21 -8.53
C ALA A 463 27.90 -24.35 -10.03
N THR A 464 27.67 -25.60 -10.45
CA THR A 464 27.21 -25.99 -11.79
C THR A 464 25.83 -26.63 -11.72
N ASP A 465 25.05 -26.50 -12.79
CA ASP A 465 23.80 -27.24 -12.95
C ASP A 465 24.06 -28.69 -13.40
N ALA A 466 22.98 -29.46 -13.61
CA ALA A 466 23.05 -30.86 -14.04
C ALA A 466 23.74 -31.06 -15.41
N SER A 467 23.87 -30.00 -16.21
CA SER A 467 24.58 -30.00 -17.50
C SER A 467 26.04 -29.57 -17.38
N GLY A 468 26.51 -29.26 -16.17
CA GLY A 468 27.85 -28.73 -15.93
C GLY A 468 27.99 -27.22 -16.18
N LYS A 469 26.88 -26.50 -16.45
CA LYS A 469 26.91 -25.07 -16.74
C LYS A 469 26.94 -24.23 -15.46
N HIS A 470 27.84 -23.25 -15.41
CA HIS A 470 27.90 -22.26 -14.33
C HIS A 470 26.80 -21.19 -14.43
N MET A 471 26.41 -20.64 -13.29
CA MET A 471 25.52 -19.49 -13.24
C MET A 471 26.17 -18.24 -13.86
N THR A 472 25.38 -17.44 -14.56
CA THR A 472 25.81 -16.12 -15.03
C THR A 472 25.93 -15.13 -13.86
N GLU A 473 26.76 -14.10 -14.00
CA GLU A 473 26.88 -13.05 -12.97
C GLU A 473 25.55 -12.37 -12.67
N ALA A 474 24.70 -12.19 -13.68
CA ALA A 474 23.38 -11.60 -13.52
C ALA A 474 22.45 -12.49 -12.67
N GLU A 475 22.53 -13.81 -12.83
CA GLU A 475 21.77 -14.77 -12.01
C GLU A 475 22.31 -14.83 -10.58
N ILE A 476 23.64 -14.82 -10.41
CA ILE A 476 24.28 -14.79 -9.08
C ILE A 476 23.85 -13.52 -8.34
N ALA A 477 23.97 -12.35 -8.97
CA ALA A 477 23.58 -11.07 -8.39
C ALA A 477 22.07 -11.03 -8.04
N GLY A 478 21.21 -11.63 -8.85
CA GLY A 478 19.78 -11.72 -8.57
C GLY A 478 19.45 -12.63 -7.38
N LYS A 479 20.07 -13.81 -7.32
CA LYS A 479 19.85 -14.77 -6.23
C LYS A 479 20.42 -14.27 -4.90
N ILE A 480 21.64 -13.71 -4.90
CA ILE A 480 22.28 -13.20 -3.67
C ILE A 480 21.55 -11.97 -3.11
N LEU A 481 21.00 -11.10 -3.97
CA LEU A 481 20.12 -10.01 -3.54
C LEU A 481 18.93 -10.54 -2.74
N GLY A 482 18.28 -11.61 -3.21
CA GLY A 482 17.16 -12.22 -2.49
C GLY A 482 17.55 -12.77 -1.11
N VAL A 483 18.73 -13.37 -0.99
CA VAL A 483 19.27 -13.89 0.28
C VAL A 483 19.60 -12.75 1.24
N LEU A 484 20.26 -11.69 0.76
CA LEU A 484 20.60 -10.51 1.55
C LEU A 484 19.34 -9.80 2.08
N VAL A 485 18.32 -9.61 1.24
CA VAL A 485 17.04 -9.00 1.67
C VAL A 485 16.37 -9.83 2.78
N ALA A 486 16.41 -11.16 2.66
CA ALA A 486 15.84 -12.06 3.66
C ALA A 486 16.58 -11.98 5.01
N GLY A 487 17.92 -11.96 5.00
CA GLY A 487 18.75 -11.83 6.20
C GLY A 487 18.76 -10.44 6.83
N TYR A 488 18.48 -9.40 6.05
CA TYR A 488 18.48 -8.00 6.48
C TYR A 488 17.24 -7.63 7.30
N SER A 489 16.06 -7.73 6.70
CA SER A 489 14.84 -7.11 7.23
C SER A 489 14.19 -7.91 8.37
N THR A 490 14.20 -9.25 8.27
CA THR A 490 13.51 -10.12 9.23
C THR A 490 14.18 -10.13 10.59
N VAL A 491 15.51 -10.28 10.62
CA VAL A 491 16.32 -10.29 11.84
C VAL A 491 16.27 -8.92 12.52
N ALA A 492 16.36 -7.83 11.76
CA ALA A 492 16.33 -6.47 12.30
C ALA A 492 14.98 -6.17 12.96
N THR A 493 13.89 -6.66 12.35
CA THR A 493 12.54 -6.55 12.90
C THR A 493 12.43 -7.27 14.24
N ALA A 494 12.90 -8.53 14.33
CA ALA A 494 12.88 -9.29 15.58
C ALA A 494 13.69 -8.61 16.71
N MET A 495 14.92 -8.15 16.41
CA MET A 495 15.76 -7.41 17.36
C MET A 495 15.08 -6.12 17.84
N THR A 496 14.42 -5.41 16.94
CA THR A 496 13.74 -4.14 17.26
C THR A 496 12.54 -4.34 18.17
N PHE A 497 11.68 -5.31 17.85
CA PHE A 497 10.52 -5.59 18.69
C PHE A 497 10.90 -6.25 20.01
N PHE A 498 12.04 -6.95 20.08
CA PHE A 498 12.64 -7.34 21.36
C PHE A 498 12.95 -6.11 22.22
N MET A 499 13.66 -5.11 21.68
CA MET A 499 13.96 -3.87 22.40
C MET A 499 12.68 -3.16 22.85
N LYS A 500 11.65 -3.11 21.98
CA LYS A 500 10.36 -2.49 22.31
C LYS A 500 9.67 -3.18 23.48
N TYR A 501 9.42 -4.48 23.39
CA TYR A 501 8.60 -5.19 24.38
C TYR A 501 9.35 -5.42 25.70
N VAL A 502 10.63 -5.77 25.65
CA VAL A 502 11.44 -5.97 26.87
C VAL A 502 11.69 -4.65 27.59
N GLY A 503 11.88 -3.54 26.87
CA GLY A 503 12.01 -2.22 27.47
C GLY A 503 10.78 -1.75 28.25
N GLN A 504 9.61 -2.36 28.01
CA GLN A 504 8.37 -2.11 28.74
C GLN A 504 8.08 -3.14 29.84
N ARG A 505 8.96 -4.15 30.00
CA ARG A 505 8.79 -5.28 30.93
C ARG A 505 10.04 -5.48 31.79
N PRO A 506 10.23 -4.66 32.84
CA PRO A 506 11.39 -4.76 33.73
C PRO A 506 11.56 -6.14 34.37
N ASP A 507 10.46 -6.84 34.63
CA ASP A 507 10.44 -8.19 35.18
C ASP A 507 11.03 -9.23 34.22
N ILE A 508 10.76 -9.09 32.91
CA ILE A 508 11.34 -9.96 31.87
C ILE A 508 12.78 -9.55 31.60
N TYR A 509 13.08 -8.25 31.53
CA TYR A 509 14.44 -7.75 31.37
C TYR A 509 15.37 -8.29 32.46
N ALA A 510 14.94 -8.26 33.73
CA ALA A 510 15.74 -8.75 34.85
C ALA A 510 16.10 -10.24 34.72
N LYS A 511 15.14 -11.08 34.30
CA LYS A 511 15.37 -12.51 34.07
C LYS A 511 16.33 -12.78 32.91
N ILE A 512 16.22 -12.02 31.83
CA ILE A 512 17.18 -12.09 30.72
C ILE A 512 18.57 -11.65 31.19
N LEU A 513 18.66 -10.56 31.94
CA LEU A 513 19.94 -10.07 32.46
C LEU A 513 20.60 -11.13 33.34
N THR A 514 19.87 -11.77 34.25
CA THR A 514 20.39 -12.89 35.06
C THR A 514 20.95 -14.01 34.18
N GLU A 515 20.17 -14.53 33.22
CA GLU A 515 20.62 -15.58 32.30
C GLU A 515 21.88 -15.16 31.52
N GLN A 516 21.92 -13.94 31.00
CA GLN A 516 23.04 -13.44 30.19
C GLN A 516 24.28 -13.15 31.03
N THR A 517 24.12 -12.74 32.30
CA THR A 517 25.21 -12.60 33.26
C THR A 517 25.81 -13.95 33.61
N GLU A 518 25.01 -14.99 33.85
CA GLU A 518 25.51 -16.35 34.10
C GLU A 518 26.36 -16.84 32.93
N VAL A 519 25.87 -16.70 31.69
CA VAL A 519 26.65 -17.03 30.47
C VAL A 519 27.96 -16.25 30.43
N ALA A 520 27.94 -14.94 30.73
CA ALA A 520 29.15 -14.12 30.70
C ALA A 520 30.17 -14.49 31.78
N THR A 521 29.72 -14.78 33.01
CA THR A 521 30.61 -15.14 34.13
C THR A 521 31.28 -16.50 33.94
N ALA A 522 30.68 -17.40 33.16
CA ALA A 522 31.29 -18.68 32.81
C ALA A 522 32.46 -18.55 31.81
N LYS A 523 32.66 -17.37 31.20
CA LYS A 523 33.66 -17.14 30.16
C LYS A 523 34.86 -16.34 30.68
N LYS A 524 36.03 -16.53 30.04
CA LYS A 524 37.20 -15.71 30.32
C LYS A 524 37.04 -14.32 29.69
N ALA A 525 37.73 -13.32 30.26
CA ALA A 525 37.74 -11.97 29.71
C ALA A 525 38.24 -11.99 28.25
N GLY A 526 37.49 -11.35 27.34
CA GLY A 526 37.81 -11.28 25.91
C GLY A 526 37.39 -12.49 25.09
N GLU A 527 36.82 -13.53 25.70
CA GLU A 527 36.33 -14.72 24.99
C GLU A 527 34.99 -14.44 24.30
N LEU A 528 34.90 -14.78 23.02
CA LEU A 528 33.69 -14.63 22.20
C LEU A 528 32.70 -15.77 22.47
N LEU A 529 31.41 -15.52 22.20
CA LEU A 529 30.35 -16.53 22.30
C LEU A 529 30.64 -17.75 21.43
N ASP A 530 30.39 -18.92 21.99
CA ASP A 530 30.41 -20.21 21.27
C ASP A 530 29.02 -20.87 21.23
N TRP A 531 28.95 -22.04 20.61
CA TRP A 531 27.69 -22.75 20.42
C TRP A 531 27.05 -23.19 21.75
N ASP A 532 27.86 -23.58 22.73
CA ASP A 532 27.37 -24.05 24.02
C ASP A 532 26.78 -22.90 24.82
N ASP A 533 27.35 -21.69 24.70
CA ASP A 533 26.79 -20.48 25.27
C ASP A 533 25.39 -20.17 24.71
N ILE A 534 25.22 -20.30 23.39
CA ILE A 534 23.92 -20.09 22.74
C ILE A 534 22.88 -21.10 23.22
N GLN A 535 23.27 -22.37 23.48
CA GLN A 535 22.34 -23.39 23.98
C GLN A 535 21.85 -23.09 25.41
N LYS A 536 22.63 -22.33 26.21
CA LYS A 536 22.25 -21.93 27.57
C LYS A 536 21.20 -20.82 27.60
N MET A 537 21.08 -20.01 26.53
CA MET A 537 20.16 -18.85 26.45
C MET A 537 18.70 -19.24 26.18
N LYS A 538 18.15 -20.21 26.93
CA LYS A 538 16.82 -20.78 26.70
C LYS A 538 15.71 -19.76 26.98
N TYR A 539 15.78 -19.05 28.10
CA TYR A 539 14.77 -18.05 28.47
C TYR A 539 14.77 -16.88 27.50
N SER A 540 15.94 -16.38 27.12
CA SER A 540 16.07 -15.33 26.08
C SER A 540 15.45 -15.77 24.76
N TRP A 541 15.64 -17.03 24.36
CA TRP A 541 15.01 -17.56 23.15
C TRP A 541 13.49 -17.69 23.27
N ASN A 542 12.97 -18.08 24.43
CA ASN A 542 11.52 -18.08 24.71
C ASN A 542 10.91 -16.67 24.62
N VAL A 543 11.62 -15.66 25.14
CA VAL A 543 11.21 -14.25 25.00
C VAL A 543 11.16 -13.85 23.53
N ILE A 544 12.18 -14.20 22.74
CA ILE A 544 12.21 -13.89 21.30
C ILE A 544 11.08 -14.61 20.55
N TYR A 545 10.74 -15.84 20.92
CA TYR A 545 9.57 -16.52 20.37
C TYR A 545 8.28 -15.77 20.67
N GLU A 546 8.08 -15.30 21.91
CA GLU A 546 6.90 -14.51 22.26
C GLU A 546 6.88 -13.16 21.53
N VAL A 547 8.03 -12.51 21.36
CA VAL A 547 8.17 -11.28 20.56
C VAL A 547 7.74 -11.53 19.10
N MET A 548 8.22 -12.61 18.48
CA MET A 548 7.82 -12.99 17.11
C MET A 548 6.36 -13.44 17.04
N ARG A 549 5.75 -13.90 18.13
CA ARG A 549 4.31 -14.17 18.21
C ARG A 549 3.51 -12.88 18.19
N LEU A 550 3.89 -11.90 19.02
CA LEU A 550 3.21 -10.60 19.09
C LEU A 550 3.38 -9.77 17.82
N THR A 551 4.60 -9.73 17.27
CA THR A 551 4.93 -9.01 16.03
C THR A 551 5.80 -9.88 15.13
N PRO A 552 5.20 -10.73 14.29
CA PRO A 552 5.93 -11.55 13.34
C PRO A 552 6.72 -10.69 12.34
N PRO A 553 8.01 -10.98 12.10
CA PRO A 553 8.78 -10.27 11.08
C PRO A 553 8.19 -10.37 9.66
N ILE A 554 7.42 -11.43 9.39
CA ILE A 554 6.66 -11.63 8.15
C ILE A 554 5.21 -11.96 8.53
N GLN A 555 4.27 -11.14 8.07
CA GLN A 555 2.84 -11.28 8.38
C GLN A 555 2.16 -12.45 7.64
N GLY A 556 2.71 -12.86 6.49
CA GLY A 556 2.16 -13.95 5.68
C GLY A 556 3.03 -14.31 4.48
N ALA A 557 2.68 -15.39 3.79
CA ALA A 557 3.43 -15.90 2.65
C ALA A 557 2.49 -16.34 1.51
N PHE A 558 2.92 -16.12 0.26
CA PHE A 558 2.12 -16.46 -0.91
C PHE A 558 2.43 -17.88 -1.42
N ARG A 559 1.40 -18.58 -1.93
CA ARG A 559 1.47 -19.91 -2.55
C ARG A 559 0.66 -19.94 -3.85
N GLU A 560 0.90 -20.92 -4.70
CA GLU A 560 0.16 -21.18 -5.94
C GLU A 560 -0.14 -22.66 -6.04
N ALA A 561 -1.38 -23.01 -6.39
CA ALA A 561 -1.78 -24.41 -6.53
C ALA A 561 -1.16 -25.02 -7.80
N LEU A 562 -0.55 -26.21 -7.66
CA LEU A 562 0.06 -26.98 -8.74
C LEU A 562 -0.97 -27.76 -9.56
N THR A 563 -2.11 -28.08 -8.95
CA THR A 563 -3.21 -28.84 -9.55
C THR A 563 -4.56 -28.23 -9.16
N ASP A 564 -5.59 -28.47 -9.96
CA ASP A 564 -6.95 -28.00 -9.69
C ASP A 564 -7.53 -28.70 -8.46
N LEU A 565 -7.53 -28.01 -7.32
CA LEU A 565 -8.10 -28.50 -6.06
C LEU A 565 -9.61 -28.37 -6.10
N ARG A 566 -10.33 -29.37 -6.65
CA ARG A 566 -11.82 -29.49 -6.65
C ARG A 566 -12.61 -28.26 -7.14
N THR A 567 -11.97 -27.25 -7.73
CA THR A 567 -12.59 -26.12 -8.40
C THR A 567 -12.14 -26.15 -9.86
N GLN A 568 -13.01 -26.62 -10.75
CA GLN A 568 -12.80 -26.51 -12.20
C GLN A 568 -12.94 -25.03 -12.60
N ASP A 569 -11.85 -24.27 -12.42
CA ASP A 569 -11.45 -23.13 -13.25
C ASP A 569 -10.23 -22.41 -12.64
N THR A 570 -9.12 -22.44 -13.39
CA THR A 570 -7.91 -21.59 -13.30
C THR A 570 -6.97 -21.79 -12.09
N HIS A 571 -5.67 -21.86 -12.39
CA HIS A 571 -4.53 -21.73 -11.49
C HIS A 571 -4.79 -20.73 -10.35
N SER A 572 -5.28 -21.24 -9.21
CA SER A 572 -5.67 -20.41 -8.09
C SER A 572 -4.44 -20.10 -7.23
N LYS A 573 -4.13 -18.82 -7.06
CA LYS A 573 -3.06 -18.38 -6.17
C LYS A 573 -3.62 -18.30 -4.75
N GLY A 574 -2.86 -18.78 -3.79
CA GLY A 574 -3.18 -18.75 -2.37
C GLY A 574 -2.32 -17.74 -1.61
N MET A 575 -2.83 -17.23 -0.50
CA MET A 575 -2.02 -16.53 0.49
C MET A 575 -2.31 -17.13 1.86
N GLU A 576 -1.24 -17.48 2.56
CA GLU A 576 -1.26 -17.79 3.97
C GLU A 576 -0.99 -16.50 4.74
N ILE A 577 -1.82 -16.19 5.74
CA ILE A 577 -1.52 -15.13 6.72
C ILE A 577 -1.54 -15.74 8.11
N SER A 578 -0.54 -15.36 8.92
CA SER A 578 -0.49 -15.75 10.32
C SER A 578 -1.62 -15.03 11.07
N THR A 579 -2.74 -15.73 11.23
CA THR A 579 -3.92 -15.29 12.00
C THR A 579 -4.04 -16.02 13.33
N THR A 580 -3.18 -17.01 13.56
CA THR A 580 -3.25 -17.95 14.67
C THR A 580 -2.45 -17.49 15.88
N ASN A 581 -1.36 -16.74 15.67
CA ASN A 581 -0.42 -16.25 16.68
C ASN A 581 -1.06 -15.31 17.73
N LYS A 582 -2.15 -14.62 17.40
CA LYS A 582 -2.92 -13.78 18.33
C LYS A 582 -4.33 -14.30 18.64
N ASN A 583 -4.64 -15.52 18.23
CA ASN A 583 -5.97 -16.07 18.46
C ASN A 583 -6.11 -16.49 19.94
N PRO A 584 -7.07 -15.93 20.70
CA PRO A 584 -7.23 -16.21 22.12
C PRO A 584 -7.58 -17.68 22.43
N LYS A 585 -8.06 -18.44 21.43
CA LYS A 585 -8.28 -19.89 21.55
C LYS A 585 -6.98 -20.67 21.79
N TYR A 586 -5.88 -20.20 21.22
CA TYR A 586 -4.58 -20.89 21.29
C TYR A 586 -3.60 -20.18 22.22
N PHE A 587 -3.77 -18.87 22.42
CA PHE A 587 -2.92 -18.03 23.26
C PHE A 587 -3.80 -17.23 24.25
N PRO A 588 -4.02 -17.75 25.47
CA PRO A 588 -4.70 -16.99 26.53
C PRO A 588 -3.99 -15.66 26.77
N ASP A 589 -4.73 -14.56 26.90
CA ASP A 589 -4.17 -13.20 26.97
C ASP A 589 -3.21 -12.89 25.81
N PRO A 590 -3.69 -12.94 24.54
CA PRO A 590 -2.84 -12.97 23.35
C PRO A 590 -2.03 -11.70 23.13
N GLU A 591 -2.39 -10.56 23.74
CA GLU A 591 -1.63 -9.31 23.64
C GLU A 591 -0.51 -9.20 24.69
N ASN A 592 -0.49 -10.05 25.71
CA ASN A 592 0.54 -10.01 26.74
C ASN A 592 1.82 -10.72 26.29
N LEU A 593 2.98 -10.13 26.59
CA LEU A 593 4.28 -10.77 26.45
C LEU A 593 4.47 -11.77 27.61
N ASP A 594 4.21 -13.06 27.36
CA ASP A 594 4.40 -14.15 28.32
C ASP A 594 5.33 -15.24 27.76
N PRO A 595 6.64 -15.22 28.10
CA PRO A 595 7.59 -16.25 27.70
C PRO A 595 7.33 -17.63 28.31
N SER A 596 6.59 -17.73 29.43
CA SER A 596 6.35 -19.00 30.15
C SER A 596 5.47 -19.99 29.36
N ARG A 597 4.90 -19.50 28.27
CA ARG A 597 4.24 -20.24 27.20
C ARG A 597 5.10 -21.34 26.60
N TYR A 598 6.42 -21.14 26.58
CA TYR A 598 7.38 -22.01 25.90
C TYR A 598 8.23 -22.83 26.86
N ASP A 599 7.88 -22.86 28.15
CA ASP A 599 8.56 -23.69 29.15
C ASP A 599 8.34 -25.19 28.86
N ASP A 600 9.30 -26.03 29.26
CA ASP A 600 9.29 -27.46 29.04
C ASP A 600 7.95 -28.09 29.52
N GLY A 601 7.31 -28.88 28.65
CA GLY A 601 6.03 -29.54 28.93
C GLY A 601 4.76 -28.81 28.47
N LYS A 602 4.86 -27.53 28.05
CA LYS A 602 3.74 -26.81 27.43
C LYS A 602 3.86 -26.83 25.90
N ALA A 603 3.28 -27.86 25.27
CA ALA A 603 3.26 -27.95 23.81
C ALA A 603 2.05 -27.19 23.22
N PHE A 604 2.30 -26.28 22.28
CA PHE A 604 1.24 -25.73 21.45
C PHE A 604 0.76 -26.78 20.45
N PRO A 605 -0.54 -26.79 20.09
CA PRO A 605 -1.00 -27.59 18.97
C PRO A 605 -0.18 -27.23 17.72
N ALA A 606 0.25 -28.24 16.96
CA ALA A 606 1.07 -28.02 15.77
C ALA A 606 0.40 -27.00 14.82
N PHE A 607 1.21 -26.18 14.15
CA PHE A 607 0.77 -25.18 13.17
C PHE A 607 -0.03 -23.98 13.72
N THR A 608 -0.10 -23.81 15.05
CA THR A 608 -0.69 -22.62 15.69
C THR A 608 0.27 -21.43 15.74
N PHE A 609 1.57 -21.68 15.80
CA PHE A 609 2.62 -20.66 15.72
C PHE A 609 3.75 -21.13 14.80
N VAL A 610 3.91 -20.43 13.68
CA VAL A 610 4.82 -20.81 12.58
C VAL A 610 5.69 -19.62 12.15
N PRO A 611 6.46 -19.00 13.06
CA PRO A 611 7.24 -17.78 12.77
C PRO A 611 8.31 -18.00 11.68
N PHE A 612 8.67 -19.25 11.42
CA PHE A 612 9.62 -19.67 10.38
C PHE A 612 8.97 -20.54 9.30
N GLY A 613 7.62 -20.62 9.25
CA GLY A 613 6.89 -21.60 8.45
C GLY A 613 7.06 -23.04 8.96
N ALA A 614 6.59 -24.01 8.19
CA ALA A 614 6.72 -25.43 8.50
C ALA A 614 6.89 -26.29 7.23
N GLY A 615 7.21 -27.58 7.43
CA GLY A 615 7.37 -28.54 6.34
C GLY A 615 8.53 -28.21 5.38
N PRO A 616 8.47 -28.65 4.12
CA PRO A 616 9.49 -28.36 3.10
C PRO A 616 9.68 -26.86 2.79
N GLY A 617 8.75 -26.00 3.22
CA GLY A 617 8.82 -24.54 3.08
C GLY A 617 9.41 -23.82 4.29
N MET A 618 9.86 -24.53 5.33
CA MET A 618 10.47 -23.93 6.52
C MET A 618 11.68 -23.07 6.16
N CYS A 619 11.83 -21.93 6.86
CA CYS A 619 12.90 -20.97 6.64
C CYS A 619 14.28 -21.64 6.78
N PRO A 620 15.10 -21.66 5.71
CA PRO A 620 16.44 -22.24 5.79
C PRO A 620 17.39 -21.39 6.66
N GLY A 621 17.07 -20.11 6.88
CA GLY A 621 17.86 -19.20 7.70
C GLY A 621 17.48 -19.16 9.18
N LYS A 622 16.63 -20.09 9.66
CA LYS A 622 16.15 -20.10 11.07
C LYS A 622 17.30 -20.07 12.08
N GLU A 623 18.28 -20.96 11.94
CA GLU A 623 19.39 -21.04 12.88
C GLU A 623 20.34 -19.83 12.75
N TYR A 624 20.55 -19.30 11.54
CA TYR A 624 21.27 -18.03 11.36
C TYR A 624 20.59 -16.87 12.12
N ALA A 625 19.26 -16.74 11.99
CA ALA A 625 18.50 -15.73 12.69
C ALA A 625 18.57 -15.92 14.21
N ARG A 626 18.48 -17.16 14.70
CA ARG A 626 18.64 -17.49 16.12
C ARG A 626 19.98 -17.01 16.66
N LEU A 627 21.09 -17.33 15.98
CA LEU A 627 22.41 -16.89 16.39
C LEU A 627 22.55 -15.37 16.38
N ALA A 628 22.11 -14.71 15.31
CA ALA A 628 22.19 -13.26 15.20
C ALA A 628 21.43 -12.54 16.31
N ILE A 629 20.20 -12.99 16.58
CA ILE A 629 19.35 -12.40 17.61
C ILE A 629 19.92 -12.66 19.01
N LEU A 630 20.29 -13.89 19.36
CA LEU A 630 20.80 -14.20 20.69
C LEU A 630 22.15 -13.51 20.98
N THR A 631 23.01 -13.42 19.97
CA THR A 631 24.26 -12.64 20.06
C THR A 631 23.97 -11.16 20.34
N PHE A 632 22.97 -10.58 19.67
CA PHE A 632 22.52 -9.22 19.95
C PHE A 632 21.95 -9.08 21.37
N VAL A 633 21.06 -9.98 21.78
CA VAL A 633 20.43 -9.99 23.13
C VAL A 633 21.51 -10.05 24.21
N HIS A 634 22.46 -10.97 24.09
CA HIS A 634 23.58 -11.12 25.03
C HIS A 634 24.37 -9.81 25.15
N ASN A 635 24.72 -9.19 24.02
CA ASN A 635 25.57 -8.02 24.04
C ASN A 635 24.85 -6.75 24.49
N VAL A 636 23.56 -6.58 24.17
CA VAL A 636 22.79 -5.38 24.51
C VAL A 636 22.40 -5.37 25.98
N VAL A 637 21.88 -6.49 26.51
CA VAL A 637 21.36 -6.55 27.89
C VAL A 637 22.48 -6.43 28.92
N LYS A 638 23.64 -7.02 28.66
CA LYS A 638 24.81 -6.92 29.55
C LYS A 638 25.45 -5.54 29.59
N ARG A 639 25.22 -4.69 28.58
CA ARG A 639 25.82 -3.36 28.49
C ARG A 639 24.87 -2.26 28.90
N PHE A 640 23.59 -2.42 28.58
CA PHE A 640 22.63 -1.35 28.68
C PHE A 640 21.34 -1.80 29.37
N LYS A 641 20.82 -0.90 30.20
CA LYS A 641 19.39 -0.78 30.49
C LYS A 641 18.82 0.28 29.54
N TRP A 642 17.54 0.17 29.17
CA TRP A 642 16.93 1.16 28.29
C TRP A 642 15.46 1.45 28.63
N GLU A 643 15.02 2.63 28.21
CA GLU A 643 13.64 3.11 28.26
C GLU A 643 13.15 3.37 26.83
N VAL A 644 11.94 2.93 26.50
CA VAL A 644 11.31 3.22 25.20
C VAL A 644 10.69 4.61 25.23
N VAL A 645 11.18 5.54 24.40
CA VAL A 645 10.75 6.95 24.41
C VAL A 645 9.29 7.11 23.96
N PHE A 646 8.85 6.28 23.01
CA PHE A 646 7.47 6.27 22.51
C PHE A 646 6.87 4.86 22.60
N PRO A 647 6.34 4.43 23.76
CA PRO A 647 5.81 3.07 23.94
C PRO A 647 4.70 2.71 22.95
N GLU A 648 3.81 3.67 22.68
CA GLU A 648 2.67 3.58 21.76
C GLU A 648 3.00 3.99 20.32
N GLU A 649 4.27 3.99 19.94
CA GLU A 649 4.68 4.31 18.58
C GLU A 649 3.96 3.41 17.56
N LYS A 650 3.41 4.07 16.54
CA LYS A 650 2.68 3.42 15.44
C LYS A 650 3.60 2.46 14.70
N ILE A 651 3.12 1.24 14.53
CA ILE A 651 3.74 0.24 13.65
C ILE A 651 3.17 0.43 12.24
N VAL A 652 4.06 0.70 11.29
CA VAL A 652 3.79 0.87 9.86
C VAL A 652 4.41 -0.28 9.07
N GLY A 653 4.18 -0.32 7.77
CA GLY A 653 4.70 -1.36 6.87
C GLY A 653 3.65 -2.42 6.57
N ASP A 654 3.54 -2.78 5.30
CA ASP A 654 2.46 -3.64 4.81
C ASP A 654 2.65 -5.07 5.33
N MET A 655 3.70 -5.77 4.89
CA MET A 655 3.97 -7.18 5.22
C MET A 655 5.14 -7.40 6.18
N ILE A 656 5.94 -6.36 6.43
CA ILE A 656 7.10 -6.35 7.34
C ILE A 656 6.91 -5.16 8.28
N PRO A 657 6.59 -5.41 9.57
CA PRO A 657 6.29 -4.34 10.51
C PRO A 657 7.52 -3.49 10.83
N SER A 658 7.33 -2.19 10.92
CA SER A 658 8.39 -1.21 11.16
C SER A 658 7.87 -0.10 12.09
N PRO A 659 8.66 0.35 13.09
CA PRO A 659 8.29 1.50 13.92
C PRO A 659 8.41 2.81 13.11
N GLU A 660 7.37 3.65 13.10
CA GLU A 660 7.27 4.87 12.26
C GLU A 660 8.39 5.90 12.49
N LYS A 661 8.82 6.09 13.73
CA LYS A 661 9.88 6.98 14.20
C LYS A 661 11.25 6.27 14.35
N GLY A 662 11.30 4.96 14.14
CA GLY A 662 12.53 4.16 14.20
C GLY A 662 12.87 3.62 15.60
N LEU A 663 11.90 3.54 16.51
CA LEU A 663 12.06 3.12 17.91
C LEU A 663 13.19 3.85 18.65
N PRO A 664 13.02 5.15 18.96
CA PRO A 664 13.93 5.86 19.84
C PRO A 664 13.91 5.28 21.25
N ILE A 665 15.09 5.01 21.81
CA ILE A 665 15.29 4.49 23.17
C ILE A 665 16.33 5.34 23.89
N ARG A 666 16.11 5.59 25.18
CA ARG A 666 17.16 6.11 26.07
C ARG A 666 17.92 4.95 26.65
N ILE A 667 19.24 5.01 26.61
CA ILE A 667 20.11 3.93 27.09
C ILE A 667 20.93 4.42 28.28
N GLN A 668 21.12 3.53 29.25
CA GLN A 668 21.98 3.74 30.41
C GLN A 668 22.97 2.58 30.47
N SER A 669 24.26 2.90 30.49
CA SER A 669 25.29 1.87 30.67
C SER A 669 25.23 1.31 32.09
N HIS A 670 25.42 -0.01 32.25
CA HIS A 670 25.61 -0.62 33.57
C HIS A 670 26.97 -0.25 34.19
N SER A 671 27.89 0.31 33.41
CA SER A 671 29.26 0.63 33.83
C SER A 671 29.42 2.08 34.35
N CYS A 672 28.31 2.77 34.65
CA CYS A 672 28.29 4.15 35.16
C CYS A 672 27.82 4.21 36.61
#